data_AF-A0A316PRR2-F1
#
_entry.id   AF-A0A316PRR2-F1
#
_cell.length_a   1.000
_cell.length_b   1.000
_cell.length_c   1.000
_cell.angle_alpha   90.00
_cell.angle_beta   90.00
_cell.angle_gamma   90.00
#
_symmetry.space_group_name_H-M   'P 1'
#
loop_
_entity.id
_entity.type
_entity.pdbx_description
1 polymer ?
#
loop_
_entity_poly.entity_id
_entity_poly.type
_entity_poly.pdbx_seq_one_letter_code
_entity_poly.pdbx_strand_id
1 'polypeptide(L)'
;MRIWKRLVSFLLVFVMMFSLAIPASAASIRLSKTSTTIYVGSSTTLKVTGTTRKVSWSTSKKSVATVSSKGKVTARKAGSATIRAKVAGKTLSCKVTVKNVALNKSKVTLYSGSSTTLKLYGGTIKSVKSSRTSVATISKSGKLTAKKAGSATIYVYSTKNKRYTCKVTVKARLSANKVVLPVGDYTKIYLRGATLKSVKTSSTSVATVSKDGKYIVIRAKKKGSATITAYDTGKHKYSCSVRVEAPSLSKTSLSLDPDETYTLKLNGNTQKVTWSSSVKRVATVSSKGKVTAKEPGSTTIQAKVDHKTYSCAVTVTQQNYNTVYTVIFDSNGGSDVTEQAIYDGSCAYEPEAPTREGYVFDGWYADNDLTTAYDFTTPVTGDITLYAKWTRISVSISLDGGDYDDNIVNRTVSGSVTANVGIDTVRYELTGSVNTSSGQIELDENQAFQLPVLLEDGSNTLTVTADTADGSSTSETLTLTYDSGQVYDLSEATSEEGGWLMVQPLDSGAETAEAGDSSEEPETNTYYASNLLNLYFDPETTFSERTDFVSNTLGGSVAGYLNALDMVQVHLPATLSNASDVGYTGETNLSVISDEDLQAYADALAATYDILESADVEFIYEGLTAVVDSNDPWGTGSSTSEALNGNAWWINAIGANSAWDFDNYYNLDYLVPVTLGVVDAGYQENHPDLTGRLDVISSEDSADNHGTHVSGIIAATADNNEGIAGITHNNASLLGYDAMPSNGTGMSSSAIFQGLTDTVEGGAKVVNFSLGSSGSVAPGGSKSTSTINSEGKASSKAMGKLLGKGYDFVVVQSAGNGNSSQIGIDYTNNGVFCAINSANCFSQNNGIFHSAVSQNDIMDRILVVSATDRDNQLTRFSNGGTGDLNEIAAPGDNIYSCITGSSYRNMSGTSMAAPMVTAVCGLTWSANKALSGAQVVDLVMGNTSVTAATNSTADTNGGMGIVDANLAVSAAVRTRGTDYGYVVDATNNNALANATVKLHKGNKNGPLAGNSGTYTCDSSGRFTLPELPLGTYTLEISAEGYVTKFSTWTIIDSGITDGMSLNRGTFALTPLMNEGQYRIVLSWGETPSDLDSHLTANLSDSSQYHVYYSQKNPSPEYANLDVDDTSSYGPETVTITNFDSLYNKKYAVHDYTNRDSSSSSELSKSDATVAVYKGEQLLRTFHVPTNTGGTEWDVFAFDANGNIVSINSMTYCSSPSEVLGSSTSSAEATTMEVPLKDYEKNP
;
A
#
# COMPACT_ATOMS: atom_id res chain seq x y z
N MET A 1 -9.11 -1.95 -78.40
CA MET A 1 -10.05 -0.93 -77.87
C MET A 1 -11.52 -1.40 -77.67
N ARG A 2 -11.86 -2.70 -77.74
CA ARG A 2 -13.22 -3.23 -77.41
C ARG A 2 -13.29 -4.21 -76.23
N ILE A 3 -12.15 -4.65 -75.69
CA ILE A 3 -12.08 -5.59 -74.56
C ILE A 3 -11.90 -4.86 -73.21
N TRP A 4 -11.24 -3.70 -73.18
CA TRP A 4 -11.02 -2.92 -71.95
C TRP A 4 -12.27 -2.21 -71.40
N LYS A 5 -13.24 -1.86 -72.26
CA LYS A 5 -14.52 -1.27 -71.80
C LYS A 5 -15.49 -2.30 -71.21
N ARG A 6 -15.27 -3.61 -71.41
CA ARG A 6 -16.12 -4.68 -70.84
C ARG A 6 -15.62 -5.17 -69.48
N LEU A 7 -14.32 -5.05 -69.19
CA LEU A 7 -13.74 -5.40 -67.89
C LEU A 7 -14.05 -4.35 -66.81
N VAL A 8 -14.08 -3.05 -67.16
CA VAL A 8 -14.41 -1.97 -66.20
C VAL A 8 -15.90 -1.94 -65.86
N SER A 9 -16.79 -2.35 -66.77
CA SER A 9 -18.23 -2.45 -66.48
C SER A 9 -18.62 -3.71 -65.69
N PHE A 10 -17.81 -4.79 -65.71
CA PHE A 10 -18.06 -5.96 -64.87
C PHE A 10 -17.55 -5.77 -63.43
N LEU A 11 -16.43 -5.06 -63.24
CA LEU A 11 -15.89 -4.79 -61.90
C LEU A 11 -16.76 -3.80 -61.10
N LEU A 12 -17.42 -2.83 -61.77
CA LEU A 12 -18.34 -1.89 -61.12
C LEU A 12 -19.70 -2.50 -60.75
N VAL A 13 -20.14 -3.56 -61.45
CA VAL A 13 -21.39 -4.28 -61.12
C VAL A 13 -21.13 -5.37 -60.07
N PHE A 14 -19.92 -5.94 -59.99
CA PHE A 14 -19.57 -6.92 -58.96
C PHE A 14 -19.30 -6.28 -57.58
N VAL A 15 -18.78 -5.04 -57.54
CA VAL A 15 -18.57 -4.29 -56.29
C VAL A 15 -19.88 -3.65 -55.76
N MET A 16 -20.91 -3.47 -56.62
CA MET A 16 -22.26 -3.05 -56.16
C MET A 16 -23.16 -4.21 -55.70
N MET A 17 -22.79 -5.48 -55.93
CA MET A 17 -23.62 -6.64 -55.54
C MET A 17 -23.17 -7.36 -54.26
N PHE A 18 -22.09 -6.91 -53.61
CA PHE A 18 -21.63 -7.46 -52.32
C PHE A 18 -21.32 -6.38 -51.26
N SER A 19 -22.09 -5.29 -51.23
CA SER A 19 -22.34 -4.65 -49.95
C SER A 19 -23.38 -5.51 -49.22
N LEU A 20 -22.92 -6.37 -48.30
CA LEU A 20 -23.79 -6.85 -47.23
C LEU A 20 -24.29 -5.60 -46.51
N ALA A 21 -25.46 -5.13 -46.91
CA ALA A 21 -26.25 -4.22 -46.10
C ALA A 21 -26.52 -4.98 -44.81
N ILE A 22 -25.74 -4.68 -43.77
CA ILE A 22 -26.17 -4.95 -42.40
C ILE A 22 -27.55 -4.28 -42.34
N PRO A 23 -28.66 -5.03 -42.13
CA PRO A 23 -29.94 -4.39 -41.97
C PRO A 23 -29.79 -3.46 -40.76
N ALA A 24 -29.80 -2.14 -41.01
CA ALA A 24 -29.95 -1.16 -39.96
C ALA A 24 -31.23 -1.56 -39.21
N SER A 25 -31.06 -2.12 -38.00
CA SER A 25 -32.17 -2.53 -37.16
C SER A 25 -33.09 -1.33 -37.02
N ALA A 26 -34.30 -1.42 -37.60
CA ALA A 26 -35.25 -0.33 -37.54
C ALA A 26 -35.51 -0.01 -36.07
N ALA A 27 -35.14 1.21 -35.63
CA ALA A 27 -35.25 1.62 -34.24
C ALA A 27 -36.63 1.28 -33.67
N SER A 28 -36.66 0.44 -32.63
CA SER A 28 -37.92 -0.05 -32.06
C SER A 28 -38.70 1.11 -31.42
N ILE A 29 -39.98 1.25 -31.78
CA ILE A 29 -40.85 2.29 -31.22
C ILE A 29 -41.01 2.06 -29.72
N ARG A 30 -40.57 3.03 -28.89
CA ARG A 30 -40.55 2.91 -27.43
C ARG A 30 -40.94 4.21 -26.72
N LEU A 31 -41.41 4.09 -25.48
CA LEU A 31 -41.74 5.23 -24.63
C LEU A 31 -40.51 5.67 -23.83
N SER A 32 -40.37 6.95 -23.52
CA SER A 32 -39.25 7.47 -22.72
C SER A 32 -39.22 6.93 -21.28
N LYS A 33 -40.36 6.50 -20.73
CA LYS A 33 -40.48 5.87 -19.41
C LYS A 33 -41.62 4.86 -19.42
N THR A 34 -41.44 3.68 -18.81
CA THR A 34 -42.52 2.68 -18.61
C THR A 34 -43.19 2.85 -17.24
N SER A 35 -42.56 3.58 -16.31
CA SER A 35 -43.17 4.07 -15.09
C SER A 35 -42.55 5.40 -14.63
N THR A 36 -43.27 6.19 -13.84
CA THR A 36 -42.75 7.42 -13.23
C THR A 36 -43.53 7.77 -11.97
N THR A 37 -42.85 8.35 -10.98
CA THR A 37 -43.50 8.99 -9.83
C THR A 37 -43.48 10.51 -10.01
N ILE A 38 -44.62 11.17 -9.80
CA ILE A 38 -44.74 12.63 -9.81
C ILE A 38 -45.53 13.09 -8.58
N TYR A 39 -45.44 14.37 -8.22
CA TYR A 39 -46.12 14.90 -7.04
C TYR A 39 -47.32 15.76 -7.41
N VAL A 40 -48.34 15.82 -6.55
CA VAL A 40 -49.55 16.63 -6.76
C VAL A 40 -49.18 18.07 -7.14
N GLY A 41 -49.65 18.51 -8.31
CA GLY A 41 -49.39 19.85 -8.85
C GLY A 41 -48.09 19.98 -9.66
N SER A 42 -47.33 18.90 -9.84
CA SER A 42 -46.16 18.83 -10.74
C SER A 42 -46.54 18.23 -12.10
N SER A 43 -45.64 18.33 -13.09
CA SER A 43 -45.81 17.68 -14.40
C SER A 43 -44.50 17.10 -14.92
N THR A 44 -44.57 16.03 -15.70
CA THR A 44 -43.46 15.45 -16.47
C THR A 44 -43.88 15.30 -17.93
N THR A 45 -42.96 15.02 -18.86
CA THR A 45 -43.29 14.81 -20.27
C THR A 45 -42.81 13.44 -20.70
N LEU A 46 -43.72 12.63 -21.26
CA LEU A 46 -43.39 11.37 -21.89
C LEU A 46 -43.14 11.60 -23.38
N LYS A 47 -42.06 11.05 -23.92
CA LYS A 47 -41.71 11.09 -25.35
C LYS A 47 -41.84 9.70 -25.95
N VAL A 48 -42.13 9.61 -27.24
CA VAL A 48 -42.07 8.35 -28.00
C VAL A 48 -40.91 8.46 -28.98
N THR A 49 -39.99 7.50 -28.95
CA THR A 49 -38.81 7.45 -29.82
C THR A 49 -38.93 6.29 -30.81
N GLY A 50 -38.09 6.29 -31.85
CA GLY A 50 -38.16 5.28 -32.93
C GLY A 50 -39.29 5.51 -33.94
N THR A 51 -39.89 6.70 -33.98
CA THR A 51 -40.93 7.04 -34.96
C THR A 51 -41.03 8.54 -35.23
N THR A 52 -41.33 8.92 -36.47
CA THR A 52 -41.72 10.28 -36.88
C THR A 52 -43.25 10.44 -36.95
N ARG A 53 -44.01 9.36 -36.74
CA ARG A 53 -45.47 9.37 -36.83
C ARG A 53 -46.10 10.07 -35.63
N LYS A 54 -47.22 10.75 -35.87
CA LYS A 54 -48.00 11.44 -34.83
C LYS A 54 -48.47 10.45 -33.74
N VAL A 55 -48.25 10.82 -32.48
CA VAL A 55 -48.61 10.01 -31.31
C VAL A 55 -49.93 10.52 -30.72
N SER A 56 -50.84 9.59 -30.38
CA SER A 56 -52.06 9.89 -29.64
C SER A 56 -51.92 9.50 -28.17
N TRP A 57 -52.22 10.41 -27.25
CA TRP A 57 -52.05 10.21 -25.81
C TRP A 57 -53.38 10.05 -25.06
N SER A 58 -53.42 9.18 -24.06
CA SER A 58 -54.58 9.04 -23.15
C SER A 58 -54.14 8.69 -21.72
N THR A 59 -55.04 8.84 -20.74
CA THR A 59 -54.82 8.50 -19.33
C THR A 59 -55.94 7.62 -18.83
N SER A 60 -55.64 6.60 -18.01
CA SER A 60 -56.65 5.74 -17.41
C SER A 60 -57.43 6.43 -16.29
N LYS A 61 -56.86 7.45 -15.63
CA LYS A 61 -57.50 8.19 -14.51
C LYS A 61 -57.18 9.68 -14.56
N LYS A 62 -58.00 10.46 -15.27
CA LYS A 62 -57.87 11.93 -15.37
C LYS A 62 -57.87 12.64 -14.02
N SER A 63 -58.55 12.10 -13.00
CA SER A 63 -58.58 12.65 -11.64
C SER A 63 -57.24 12.52 -10.89
N VAL A 64 -56.39 11.58 -11.31
CA VAL A 64 -55.06 11.34 -10.74
C VAL A 64 -53.99 12.04 -11.59
N ALA A 65 -53.99 11.84 -12.91
CA ALA A 65 -53.06 12.50 -13.83
C ALA A 65 -53.69 12.74 -15.22
N THR A 66 -53.44 13.90 -15.82
CA THR A 66 -53.85 14.24 -17.20
C THR A 66 -52.64 14.26 -18.14
N VAL A 67 -52.82 13.97 -19.43
CA VAL A 67 -51.76 14.04 -20.44
C VAL A 67 -52.16 14.94 -21.61
N SER A 68 -51.25 15.80 -22.09
CA SER A 68 -51.48 16.66 -23.25
C SER A 68 -51.21 15.96 -24.58
N SER A 69 -51.55 16.59 -25.70
CA SER A 69 -51.22 16.10 -27.05
C SER A 69 -49.72 15.99 -27.33
N LYS A 70 -48.88 16.66 -26.53
CA LYS A 70 -47.41 16.61 -26.60
C LYS A 70 -46.79 15.65 -25.57
N GLY A 71 -47.61 14.83 -24.88
CA GLY A 71 -47.13 13.88 -23.87
C GLY A 71 -46.84 14.48 -22.49
N LYS A 72 -47.20 15.74 -22.24
CA LYS A 72 -47.03 16.38 -20.91
C LYS A 72 -48.06 15.84 -19.93
N VAL A 73 -47.61 15.07 -18.95
CA VAL A 73 -48.39 14.47 -17.87
C VAL A 73 -48.42 15.40 -16.65
N THR A 74 -49.59 15.83 -16.21
CA THR A 74 -49.79 16.69 -15.03
C THR A 74 -50.48 15.94 -13.90
N ALA A 75 -49.88 15.92 -12.71
CA ALA A 75 -50.44 15.30 -11.51
C ALA A 75 -51.51 16.15 -10.84
N ARG A 76 -52.66 15.53 -10.54
CA ARG A 76 -53.82 16.20 -9.93
C ARG A 76 -54.11 15.73 -8.51
N LYS A 77 -54.04 14.42 -8.26
CA LYS A 77 -54.36 13.83 -6.96
C LYS A 77 -53.49 12.62 -6.70
N ALA A 78 -53.09 12.42 -5.45
CA ALA A 78 -52.34 11.23 -5.06
C ALA A 78 -53.11 9.94 -5.43
N GLY A 79 -52.41 8.97 -6.01
CA GLY A 79 -53.00 7.76 -6.59
C GLY A 79 -52.16 7.22 -7.75
N SER A 80 -52.66 6.24 -8.50
CA SER A 80 -51.97 5.71 -9.69
C SER A 80 -52.84 5.82 -10.94
N ALA A 81 -52.23 6.22 -12.06
CA ALA A 81 -52.83 6.30 -13.39
C ALA A 81 -51.88 5.68 -14.43
N THR A 82 -52.40 5.26 -15.58
CA THR A 82 -51.62 4.73 -16.70
C THR A 82 -51.76 5.70 -17.86
N ILE A 83 -50.64 6.22 -18.34
CA ILE A 83 -50.60 7.06 -19.55
C ILE A 83 -50.29 6.16 -20.74
N ARG A 84 -51.09 6.25 -21.80
CA ARG A 84 -50.94 5.43 -23.00
C ARG A 84 -50.59 6.31 -24.19
N ALA A 85 -49.63 5.87 -25.00
CA ALA A 85 -49.25 6.47 -26.27
C ALA A 85 -49.56 5.48 -27.39
N LYS A 86 -50.40 5.88 -28.34
CA LYS A 86 -50.76 5.07 -29.51
C LYS A 86 -50.09 5.65 -30.75
N VAL A 87 -49.28 4.84 -31.43
CA VAL A 87 -48.57 5.23 -32.66
C VAL A 87 -48.31 3.99 -33.52
N ALA A 88 -48.48 4.11 -34.84
CA ALA A 88 -48.25 3.02 -35.81
C ALA A 88 -48.91 1.67 -35.43
N GLY A 89 -50.13 1.70 -34.89
CA GLY A 89 -50.86 0.50 -34.45
C GLY A 89 -50.42 -0.08 -33.09
N LYS A 90 -49.28 0.36 -32.53
CA LYS A 90 -48.77 -0.06 -31.21
C LYS A 90 -49.30 0.86 -30.10
N THR A 91 -49.53 0.28 -28.93
CA THR A 91 -49.89 1.01 -27.71
C THR A 91 -48.82 0.82 -26.66
N LEU A 92 -48.12 1.90 -26.32
CA LEU A 92 -47.12 1.96 -25.27
C LEU A 92 -47.75 2.51 -24.00
N SER A 93 -47.32 2.05 -22.83
CA SER A 93 -47.93 2.43 -21.55
C SER A 93 -46.88 2.85 -20.52
N CYS A 94 -47.16 3.90 -19.75
CA CYS A 94 -46.39 4.33 -18.60
C CYS A 94 -47.26 4.32 -17.34
N LYS A 95 -46.82 3.63 -16.29
CA LYS A 95 -47.47 3.67 -14.97
C LYS A 95 -47.04 4.94 -14.23
N VAL A 96 -47.97 5.84 -13.95
CA VAL A 96 -47.74 7.09 -13.23
C VAL A 96 -48.26 6.96 -11.80
N THR A 97 -47.36 7.09 -10.83
CA THR A 97 -47.70 7.17 -9.41
C THR A 97 -47.66 8.63 -8.97
N VAL A 98 -48.77 9.15 -8.46
CA VAL A 98 -48.87 10.51 -7.94
C VAL A 98 -48.79 10.47 -6.42
N LYS A 99 -47.81 11.19 -5.83
CA LYS A 99 -47.64 11.32 -4.37
C LYS A 99 -48.04 12.73 -3.89
N ASN A 100 -48.44 12.84 -2.62
CA ASN A 100 -48.63 14.16 -2.00
C ASN A 100 -47.27 14.84 -1.79
N VAL A 101 -47.26 16.17 -1.89
CA VAL A 101 -46.08 16.99 -1.52
C VAL A 101 -45.74 16.72 -0.06
N ALA A 102 -44.48 16.38 0.24
CA ALA A 102 -44.04 15.97 1.57
C ALA A 102 -42.56 16.28 1.79
N LEU A 103 -42.14 16.44 3.04
CA LEU A 103 -40.72 16.45 3.38
C LEU A 103 -40.14 15.04 3.26
N ASN A 104 -38.88 14.94 2.84
CA ASN A 104 -38.13 13.68 2.86
C ASN A 104 -38.04 13.08 4.28
N LYS A 105 -38.05 13.93 5.32
CA LYS A 105 -38.00 13.53 6.72
C LYS A 105 -39.01 14.34 7.53
N SER A 106 -39.91 13.65 8.22
CA SER A 106 -40.84 14.25 9.20
C SER A 106 -40.29 14.21 10.63
N LYS A 107 -39.23 13.40 10.86
CA LYS A 107 -38.46 13.33 12.10
C LYS A 107 -37.00 12.99 11.80
N VAL A 108 -36.07 13.58 12.54
CA VAL A 108 -34.63 13.30 12.46
C VAL A 108 -34.03 13.25 13.86
N THR A 109 -33.15 12.27 14.12
CA THR A 109 -32.25 12.29 15.27
C THR A 109 -30.82 12.50 14.78
N LEU A 110 -30.13 13.53 15.27
CA LEU A 110 -28.76 13.86 14.89
C LEU A 110 -27.86 13.87 16.13
N TYR A 111 -26.56 13.66 15.94
CA TYR A 111 -25.58 14.03 16.96
C TYR A 111 -25.15 15.48 16.76
N SER A 112 -24.77 16.16 17.84
CA SER A 112 -24.29 17.53 17.77
C SER A 112 -23.05 17.65 16.88
N GLY A 113 -23.04 18.67 16.03
CA GLY A 113 -22.03 18.86 14.98
C GLY A 113 -22.38 18.16 13.65
N SER A 114 -23.36 17.25 13.63
CA SER A 114 -23.84 16.63 12.39
C SER A 114 -24.86 17.51 11.68
N SER A 115 -24.98 17.33 10.36
CA SER A 115 -26.01 17.99 9.55
C SER A 115 -26.81 16.98 8.73
N THR A 116 -27.93 17.41 8.17
CA THR A 116 -28.67 16.65 7.16
C THR A 116 -29.54 17.59 6.34
N THR A 117 -30.02 17.19 5.16
CA THR A 117 -30.88 18.07 4.34
C THR A 117 -32.35 17.67 4.45
N LEU A 118 -33.21 18.65 4.73
CA LEU A 118 -34.66 18.54 4.54
C LEU A 118 -35.03 18.98 3.12
N LYS A 119 -35.51 18.03 2.32
CA LYS A 119 -36.00 18.26 0.96
C LYS A 119 -37.52 18.28 0.95
N LEU A 120 -38.12 19.22 0.23
CA LEU A 120 -39.57 19.26 -0.01
C LEU A 120 -39.88 18.63 -1.36
N TYR A 121 -40.38 17.40 -1.35
CA TYR A 121 -40.74 16.73 -2.59
C TYR A 121 -42.04 17.27 -3.16
N GLY A 122 -42.04 17.62 -4.45
CA GLY A 122 -43.23 18.10 -5.15
C GLY A 122 -43.58 19.57 -4.96
N GLY A 123 -42.65 20.36 -4.42
CA GLY A 123 -42.79 21.80 -4.31
C GLY A 123 -41.50 22.48 -3.90
N THR A 124 -41.39 23.78 -4.17
CA THR A 124 -40.20 24.58 -3.84
C THR A 124 -40.32 25.15 -2.42
N ILE A 125 -39.21 25.16 -1.68
CA ILE A 125 -39.14 25.81 -0.37
C ILE A 125 -39.11 27.33 -0.57
N LYS A 126 -40.06 28.04 0.03
CA LYS A 126 -40.12 29.50 0.11
C LYS A 126 -39.34 30.04 1.31
N SER A 127 -39.52 29.41 2.46
CA SER A 127 -38.84 29.80 3.69
C SER A 127 -38.78 28.66 4.68
N VAL A 128 -37.83 28.75 5.61
CA VAL A 128 -37.63 27.79 6.68
C VAL A 128 -37.53 28.50 8.02
N LYS A 129 -37.91 27.82 9.10
CA LYS A 129 -37.77 28.32 10.46
C LYS A 129 -37.47 27.17 11.42
N SER A 130 -36.54 27.38 12.34
CA SER A 130 -36.36 26.49 13.49
C SER A 130 -37.11 27.03 14.70
N SER A 131 -37.78 26.15 15.46
CA SER A 131 -38.38 26.54 16.74
C SER A 131 -37.35 26.86 17.81
N ARG A 132 -36.12 26.31 17.70
CA ARG A 132 -35.01 26.49 18.65
C ARG A 132 -33.67 26.45 17.90
N THR A 133 -33.21 27.61 17.43
CA THR A 133 -31.95 27.76 16.68
C THR A 133 -30.71 27.38 17.49
N SER A 134 -30.77 27.48 18.82
CA SER A 134 -29.71 26.99 19.71
C SER A 134 -29.57 25.47 19.72
N VAL A 135 -30.60 24.72 19.30
CA VAL A 135 -30.60 23.25 19.20
C VAL A 135 -30.29 22.82 17.77
N ALA A 136 -31.00 23.37 16.79
CA ALA A 136 -30.75 23.09 15.38
C ALA A 136 -31.11 24.30 14.51
N THR A 137 -30.28 24.60 13.51
CA THR A 137 -30.53 25.64 12.50
C THR A 137 -30.86 25.00 11.17
N ILE A 138 -31.57 25.71 10.31
CA ILE A 138 -31.82 25.27 8.93
C ILE A 138 -31.55 26.42 7.96
N SER A 139 -30.78 26.14 6.91
CA SER A 139 -30.53 27.08 5.81
C SER A 139 -31.74 27.17 4.88
N LYS A 140 -31.81 28.22 4.05
CA LYS A 140 -32.85 28.33 3.01
C LYS A 140 -32.82 27.14 2.01
N SER A 141 -31.65 26.52 1.80
CA SER A 141 -31.47 25.31 0.97
C SER A 141 -31.90 24.01 1.67
N GLY A 142 -32.27 24.06 2.96
CA GLY A 142 -32.74 22.90 3.71
C GLY A 142 -31.66 22.16 4.52
N LYS A 143 -30.40 22.63 4.54
CA LYS A 143 -29.32 22.08 5.39
C LYS A 143 -29.67 22.34 6.86
N LEU A 144 -30.10 21.29 7.54
CA LEU A 144 -30.43 21.23 8.96
C LEU A 144 -29.17 20.84 9.76
N THR A 145 -28.62 21.78 10.52
CA THR A 145 -27.40 21.60 11.33
C THR A 145 -27.75 21.42 12.80
N ALA A 146 -27.25 20.36 13.42
CA ALA A 146 -27.41 20.10 14.85
C ALA A 146 -26.35 20.84 15.67
N LYS A 147 -26.77 21.74 16.56
CA LYS A 147 -25.87 22.59 17.36
C LYS A 147 -25.71 22.14 18.80
N LYS A 148 -26.81 21.80 19.47
CA LYS A 148 -26.82 21.46 20.91
C LYS A 148 -27.85 20.40 21.19
N ALA A 149 -27.55 19.50 22.11
CA ALA A 149 -28.49 18.47 22.55
C ALA A 149 -29.83 19.08 22.98
N GLY A 150 -30.93 18.50 22.52
CA GLY A 150 -32.28 19.02 22.73
C GLY A 150 -33.24 18.65 21.61
N SER A 151 -34.46 19.19 21.66
CA SER A 151 -35.46 19.01 20.60
C SER A 151 -35.84 20.34 19.95
N ALA A 152 -35.95 20.35 18.62
CA ALA A 152 -36.42 21.48 17.82
C ALA A 152 -37.43 20.98 16.79
N THR A 153 -38.36 21.84 16.38
CA THR A 153 -39.22 21.59 15.22
C THR A 153 -38.78 22.52 14.11
N ILE A 154 -38.54 21.95 12.94
CA ILE A 154 -38.24 22.69 11.73
C ILE A 154 -39.53 22.86 10.94
N TYR A 155 -39.83 24.09 10.56
CA TYR A 155 -40.95 24.48 9.72
C TYR A 155 -40.42 24.81 8.33
N VAL A 156 -40.99 24.17 7.32
CA VAL A 156 -40.67 24.42 5.91
C VAL A 156 -41.94 24.91 5.23
N TYR A 157 -41.89 26.10 4.63
CA TYR A 157 -43.01 26.69 3.90
C TYR A 157 -42.74 26.55 2.41
N SER A 158 -43.72 26.03 1.67
CA SER A 158 -43.66 25.96 0.21
C SER A 158 -43.96 27.31 -0.45
N THR A 159 -43.63 27.48 -1.73
CA THR A 159 -44.04 28.65 -2.55
C THR A 159 -45.55 28.85 -2.61
N LYS A 160 -46.34 27.80 -2.41
CA LYS A 160 -47.80 27.83 -2.26
C LYS A 160 -48.26 28.17 -0.83
N ASN A 161 -47.38 28.69 0.02
CA ASN A 161 -47.60 29.01 1.44
C ASN A 161 -48.07 27.83 2.33
N LYS A 162 -48.02 26.58 1.85
CA LYS A 162 -48.32 25.39 2.66
C LYS A 162 -47.13 25.02 3.55
N ARG A 163 -47.40 24.75 4.84
CA ARG A 163 -46.40 24.43 5.87
C ARG A 163 -46.20 22.92 6.05
N TYR A 164 -44.94 22.52 6.20
CA TYR A 164 -44.48 21.17 6.50
C TYR A 164 -43.57 21.18 7.73
N THR A 165 -43.52 20.10 8.49
CA THR A 165 -42.77 20.03 9.74
C THR A 165 -41.85 18.82 9.82
N CYS A 166 -40.67 19.03 10.39
CA CYS A 166 -39.75 17.97 10.79
C CYS A 166 -39.40 18.10 12.28
N LYS A 167 -39.61 17.04 13.06
CA LYS A 167 -39.20 16.97 14.47
C LYS A 167 -37.73 16.57 14.57
N VAL A 168 -36.89 17.40 15.18
CA VAL A 168 -35.45 17.19 15.28
C VAL A 168 -35.08 16.91 16.72
N THR A 169 -34.38 15.81 16.96
CA THR A 169 -33.77 15.46 18.25
C THR A 169 -32.26 15.48 18.09
N VAL A 170 -31.57 16.37 18.78
CA VAL A 170 -30.11 16.41 18.81
C VAL A 170 -29.61 15.70 20.06
N LYS A 171 -28.68 14.77 19.91
CA LYS A 171 -27.98 14.04 20.97
C LYS A 171 -26.55 14.54 21.12
N ALA A 172 -26.03 14.58 22.35
CA ALA A 172 -24.61 14.80 22.59
C ALA A 172 -23.81 13.49 22.42
N ARG A 173 -22.48 13.61 22.24
CA ARG A 173 -21.54 12.48 22.17
C ARG A 173 -20.13 12.89 22.62
N LEU A 174 -19.32 11.92 23.02
CA LEU A 174 -17.88 12.15 23.23
C LEU A 174 -17.15 12.23 21.87
N SER A 175 -16.01 12.91 21.84
CA SER A 175 -15.13 13.00 20.66
C SER A 175 -14.50 11.66 20.30
N ALA A 176 -14.37 10.73 21.26
CA ALA A 176 -14.00 9.34 21.05
C ALA A 176 -14.87 8.43 21.94
N ASN A 177 -15.25 7.26 21.43
CA ASN A 177 -15.98 6.22 22.16
C ASN A 177 -15.07 5.05 22.60
N LYS A 178 -13.85 4.97 22.06
CA LYS A 178 -12.79 4.04 22.46
C LYS A 178 -11.44 4.73 22.41
N VAL A 179 -10.56 4.40 23.35
CA VAL A 179 -9.19 4.90 23.48
C VAL A 179 -8.29 3.72 23.91
N VAL A 180 -7.11 3.60 23.33
CA VAL A 180 -6.07 2.66 23.77
C VAL A 180 -4.86 3.47 24.22
N LEU A 181 -4.30 3.18 25.40
CA LEU A 181 -3.19 3.94 25.99
C LEU A 181 -2.13 3.01 26.61
N PRO A 182 -0.84 3.27 26.39
CA PRO A 182 0.27 2.72 27.17
C PRO A 182 0.15 3.04 28.67
N VAL A 183 0.69 2.17 29.54
CA VAL A 183 0.81 2.48 30.98
C VAL A 183 1.73 3.70 31.18
N GLY A 184 1.21 4.77 31.79
CA GLY A 184 1.94 6.02 32.03
C GLY A 184 1.43 7.20 31.22
N ASP A 185 0.81 6.94 30.07
CA ASP A 185 0.38 7.94 29.09
C ASP A 185 -0.91 8.68 29.43
N TYR A 186 -1.24 9.70 28.62
CA TYR A 186 -2.53 10.37 28.69
C TYR A 186 -3.08 10.84 27.33
N THR A 187 -4.39 11.07 27.27
CA THR A 187 -5.05 11.72 26.13
C THR A 187 -6.14 12.69 26.58
N LYS A 188 -6.61 13.55 25.68
CA LYS A 188 -7.71 14.49 25.90
C LYS A 188 -8.88 14.18 24.96
N ILE A 189 -10.07 13.95 25.51
CA ILE A 189 -11.33 13.87 24.75
C ILE A 189 -12.29 14.96 25.21
N TYR A 190 -13.39 15.24 24.52
CA TYR A 190 -14.36 16.25 24.93
C TYR A 190 -15.81 15.87 24.61
N LEU A 191 -16.77 16.51 25.30
CA LEU A 191 -18.19 16.28 25.11
C LEU A 191 -18.76 17.24 24.05
N ARG A 192 -19.12 16.72 22.89
CA ARG A 192 -19.77 17.49 21.81
C ARG A 192 -21.26 17.63 22.08
N GLY A 193 -21.76 18.86 22.03
CA GLY A 193 -23.19 19.18 22.07
C GLY A 193 -23.85 19.33 23.43
N ALA A 194 -23.08 19.18 24.50
CA ALA A 194 -23.55 19.42 25.86
C ALA A 194 -22.40 19.97 26.72
N THR A 195 -22.74 20.67 27.80
CA THR A 195 -21.74 21.21 28.72
C THR A 195 -21.29 20.10 29.67
N LEU A 196 -19.99 19.80 29.64
CA LEU A 196 -19.37 18.81 30.52
C LEU A 196 -19.46 19.25 31.98
N LYS A 197 -20.17 18.48 32.81
CA LYS A 197 -20.32 18.74 34.25
C LYS A 197 -19.26 18.01 35.05
N SER A 198 -19.16 16.69 34.90
CA SER A 198 -18.23 15.86 35.66
C SER A 198 -17.80 14.63 34.86
N VAL A 199 -16.70 13.99 35.30
CA VAL A 199 -16.15 12.77 34.71
C VAL A 199 -15.83 11.76 35.79
N LYS A 200 -15.95 10.47 35.47
CA LYS A 200 -15.60 9.35 36.34
C LYS A 200 -14.93 8.26 35.52
N THR A 201 -14.11 7.45 36.15
CA THR A 201 -13.54 6.21 35.61
C THR A 201 -14.16 5.03 36.34
N SER A 202 -14.39 3.91 35.66
CA SER A 202 -14.79 2.66 36.33
C SER A 202 -13.65 2.02 37.12
N SER A 203 -12.40 2.40 36.85
CA SER A 203 -11.22 1.88 37.54
C SER A 203 -10.11 2.91 37.57
N THR A 204 -9.91 3.54 38.74
CA THR A 204 -8.82 4.50 38.98
C THR A 204 -7.45 3.82 38.99
N SER A 205 -7.40 2.51 39.26
CA SER A 205 -6.16 1.73 39.18
C SER A 205 -5.72 1.48 37.73
N VAL A 206 -6.66 1.44 36.77
CA VAL A 206 -6.36 1.28 35.33
C VAL A 206 -6.15 2.63 34.67
N ALA A 207 -7.07 3.60 34.84
CA ALA A 207 -6.94 4.94 34.28
C ALA A 207 -7.61 6.00 35.16
N THR A 208 -6.92 7.09 35.45
CA THR A 208 -7.47 8.27 36.14
C THR A 208 -8.05 9.26 35.15
N VAL A 209 -9.04 10.04 35.58
CA VAL A 209 -9.63 11.09 34.75
C VAL A 209 -9.78 12.41 35.48
N SER A 210 -9.54 13.50 34.77
CA SER A 210 -9.78 14.86 35.25
C SER A 210 -10.48 15.70 34.18
N LYS A 211 -11.04 16.84 34.62
CA LYS A 211 -11.65 17.83 33.74
C LYS A 211 -10.71 19.02 33.62
N ASP A 212 -10.41 19.41 32.39
CA ASP A 212 -9.59 20.57 32.03
C ASP A 212 -10.39 21.44 31.04
N GLY A 213 -11.09 22.45 31.56
CA GLY A 213 -12.04 23.24 30.77
C GLY A 213 -13.14 22.39 30.12
N LYS A 214 -13.15 22.33 28.78
CA LYS A 214 -14.07 21.49 27.98
C LYS A 214 -13.58 20.05 27.78
N TYR A 215 -12.34 19.77 28.14
CA TYR A 215 -11.67 18.48 27.92
C TYR A 215 -11.78 17.55 29.13
N ILE A 216 -11.71 16.26 28.81
CA ILE A 216 -11.60 15.11 29.70
C ILE A 216 -10.20 14.57 29.49
N VAL A 217 -9.35 14.72 30.49
CA VAL A 217 -7.98 14.19 30.46
C VAL A 217 -8.05 12.77 31.02
N ILE A 218 -7.58 11.78 30.26
CA ILE A 218 -7.51 10.37 30.64
C ILE A 218 -6.04 10.01 30.80
N ARG A 219 -5.61 9.62 32.00
CA ARG A 219 -4.22 9.17 32.26
C ARG A 219 -4.19 7.69 32.60
N ALA A 220 -3.43 6.89 31.88
CA ALA A 220 -3.26 5.46 32.08
C ALA A 220 -2.34 5.16 33.28
N LYS A 221 -2.70 4.14 34.07
CA LYS A 221 -2.02 3.77 35.32
C LYS A 221 -1.58 2.32 35.36
N LYS A 222 -2.41 1.38 34.90
CA LYS A 222 -2.11 -0.05 34.93
C LYS A 222 -2.81 -0.76 33.80
N LYS A 223 -2.18 -1.81 33.25
CA LYS A 223 -2.79 -2.70 32.25
C LYS A 223 -4.17 -3.15 32.70
N GLY A 224 -5.13 -3.05 31.79
CA GLY A 224 -6.51 -3.41 32.05
C GLY A 224 -7.47 -2.63 31.17
N SER A 225 -8.75 -2.65 31.50
CA SER A 225 -9.75 -1.85 30.82
C SER A 225 -10.52 -1.01 31.83
N ALA A 226 -10.81 0.23 31.45
CA ALA A 226 -11.63 1.16 32.21
C ALA A 226 -12.70 1.74 31.30
N THR A 227 -13.83 2.14 31.86
CA THR A 227 -14.85 2.93 31.16
C THR A 227 -14.82 4.33 31.74
N ILE A 228 -14.53 5.31 30.89
CA ILE A 228 -14.65 6.71 31.26
C ILE A 228 -16.08 7.15 31.03
N THR A 229 -16.72 7.63 32.08
CA THR A 229 -18.06 8.14 32.08
C THR A 229 -18.06 9.66 32.22
N ALA A 230 -18.55 10.37 31.22
CA ALA A 230 -18.81 11.79 31.29
C ALA A 230 -20.29 12.06 31.61
N TYR A 231 -20.53 13.10 32.41
CA TYR A 231 -21.85 13.62 32.72
C TYR A 231 -21.99 15.04 32.20
N ASP A 232 -23.12 15.33 31.56
CA ASP A 232 -23.47 16.71 31.23
C ASP A 232 -24.18 17.43 32.39
N THR A 233 -24.47 18.72 32.20
CA THR A 233 -25.21 19.54 33.19
C THR A 233 -26.60 18.99 33.53
N GLY A 234 -27.21 18.25 32.60
CA GLY A 234 -28.49 17.55 32.77
C GLY A 234 -28.38 16.16 33.39
N LYS A 235 -27.17 15.72 33.80
CA LYS A 235 -26.85 14.41 34.36
C LYS A 235 -26.99 13.23 33.37
N HIS A 236 -27.04 13.46 32.05
CA HIS A 236 -26.99 12.36 31.08
C HIS A 236 -25.59 11.74 31.04
N LYS A 237 -25.52 10.44 30.79
CA LYS A 237 -24.29 9.63 30.82
C LYS A 237 -23.75 9.39 29.40
N TYR A 238 -22.46 9.59 29.20
CA TYR A 238 -21.73 9.24 27.98
C TYR A 238 -20.49 8.43 28.35
N SER A 239 -20.18 7.39 27.59
CA SER A 239 -19.09 6.45 27.93
C SER A 239 -18.04 6.37 26.82
N CYS A 240 -16.78 6.26 27.21
CA CYS A 240 -15.66 5.89 26.36
C CYS A 240 -14.96 4.67 26.98
N SER A 241 -14.73 3.64 26.18
CA SER A 241 -13.95 2.48 26.60
C SER A 241 -12.46 2.81 26.51
N VAL A 242 -11.71 2.60 27.58
CA VAL A 242 -10.25 2.78 27.64
C VAL A 242 -9.62 1.42 27.86
N ARG A 243 -8.68 1.05 27.00
CA ARG A 243 -7.81 -0.11 27.20
C ARG A 243 -6.42 0.40 27.49
N VAL A 244 -5.88 0.00 28.65
CA VAL A 244 -4.51 0.31 29.02
C VAL A 244 -3.65 -0.92 28.81
N GLU A 245 -2.53 -0.76 28.12
CA GLU A 245 -1.61 -1.84 27.78
C GLU A 245 -0.29 -1.67 28.54
N ALA A 246 0.26 -2.76 29.09
CA ALA A 246 1.58 -2.72 29.72
C ALA A 246 2.65 -2.99 28.67
N PRO A 247 3.85 -2.42 28.83
CA PRO A 247 5.01 -2.75 28.03
C PRO A 247 5.21 -4.27 27.92
N SER A 248 5.32 -4.77 26.70
CA SER A 248 5.63 -6.19 26.41
C SER A 248 6.39 -6.31 25.12
N LEU A 249 7.41 -7.15 25.08
CA LEU A 249 8.16 -7.41 23.85
C LEU A 249 7.27 -8.07 22.79
N SER A 250 7.48 -7.71 21.52
CA SER A 250 6.80 -8.30 20.36
C SER A 250 7.04 -9.81 20.25
N LYS A 251 8.18 -10.28 20.74
CA LYS A 251 8.55 -11.69 20.91
C LYS A 251 9.31 -11.88 22.21
N THR A 252 9.11 -13.02 22.85
CA THR A 252 9.91 -13.47 24.00
C THR A 252 10.99 -14.47 23.61
N SER A 253 10.94 -14.97 22.37
CA SER A 253 11.91 -15.87 21.75
C SER A 253 11.94 -15.69 20.23
N LEU A 254 13.13 -15.80 19.63
CA LEU A 254 13.38 -15.81 18.18
C LEU A 254 14.26 -17.01 17.82
N SER A 255 13.99 -17.61 16.67
CA SER A 255 14.90 -18.51 15.96
C SER A 255 15.20 -17.85 14.63
N LEU A 256 16.47 -17.61 14.34
CA LEU A 256 16.93 -16.88 13.15
C LEU A 256 18.04 -17.68 12.48
N ASP A 257 18.11 -17.67 11.16
CA ASP A 257 19.30 -18.11 10.44
C ASP A 257 20.42 -17.04 10.51
N PRO A 258 21.69 -17.39 10.28
CA PRO A 258 22.77 -16.40 10.18
C PRO A 258 22.40 -15.26 9.21
N ASP A 259 22.77 -14.03 9.56
CA ASP A 259 22.48 -12.79 8.84
C ASP A 259 20.99 -12.38 8.75
N GLU A 260 20.06 -13.22 9.23
CA GLU A 260 18.67 -12.81 9.36
C GLU A 260 18.52 -11.69 10.39
N THR A 261 17.57 -10.79 10.12
CA THR A 261 17.27 -9.68 11.02
C THR A 261 15.83 -9.72 11.50
N TYR A 262 15.62 -9.34 12.76
CA TYR A 262 14.31 -9.25 13.36
C TYR A 262 14.21 -8.01 14.26
N THR A 263 13.20 -7.17 14.07
CA THR A 263 13.02 -5.99 14.94
C THR A 263 12.13 -6.31 16.14
N LEU A 264 12.74 -6.40 17.32
CA LEU A 264 12.02 -6.48 18.58
C LEU A 264 11.41 -5.13 18.93
N LYS A 265 10.14 -5.13 19.34
CA LYS A 265 9.42 -3.93 19.79
C LYS A 265 8.98 -4.09 21.23
N LEU A 266 9.11 -3.05 22.03
CA LEU A 266 8.48 -2.99 23.33
C LEU A 266 7.09 -2.36 23.20
N ASN A 267 6.08 -3.16 22.87
CA ASN A 267 4.71 -2.70 22.63
C ASN A 267 4.11 -2.09 23.91
N GLY A 268 3.37 -0.98 23.79
CA GLY A 268 2.72 -0.34 24.93
C GLY A 268 3.70 0.45 25.81
N ASN A 269 4.76 0.99 25.22
CA ASN A 269 5.77 1.83 25.84
C ASN A 269 6.10 3.05 24.96
N THR A 270 6.01 4.25 25.52
CA THR A 270 6.35 5.54 24.88
C THR A 270 7.67 6.13 25.38
N GLN A 271 8.34 5.48 26.34
CA GLN A 271 9.60 5.95 26.92
C GLN A 271 10.80 5.40 26.15
N LYS A 272 11.93 6.12 26.12
CA LYS A 272 13.17 5.67 25.45
C LYS A 272 13.60 4.29 25.96
N VAL A 273 13.78 3.34 25.03
CA VAL A 273 14.22 1.96 25.32
C VAL A 273 15.72 1.86 25.12
N THR A 274 16.44 1.29 26.07
CA THR A 274 17.84 0.90 25.90
C THR A 274 17.90 -0.58 25.54
N TRP A 275 18.51 -0.90 24.40
CA TRP A 275 18.66 -2.27 23.93
C TRP A 275 20.06 -2.80 24.18
N SER A 276 20.17 -4.08 24.52
CA SER A 276 21.46 -4.77 24.64
C SER A 276 21.35 -6.25 24.28
N SER A 277 22.45 -6.83 23.81
CA SER A 277 22.59 -8.28 23.61
C SER A 277 23.56 -8.83 24.65
N SER A 278 23.19 -9.93 25.29
CA SER A 278 24.06 -10.62 26.26
C SER A 278 25.29 -11.24 25.59
N VAL A 279 25.17 -11.66 24.33
CA VAL A 279 26.23 -12.29 23.53
C VAL A 279 26.21 -11.68 22.13
N LYS A 280 26.94 -10.58 21.94
CA LYS A 280 26.96 -9.79 20.69
C LYS A 280 27.46 -10.57 19.47
N ARG A 281 28.29 -11.60 19.68
CA ARG A 281 28.79 -12.49 18.62
C ARG A 281 27.70 -13.39 18.03
N VAL A 282 26.69 -13.77 18.84
CA VAL A 282 25.56 -14.60 18.38
C VAL A 282 24.48 -13.74 17.72
N ALA A 283 24.10 -12.61 18.34
CA ALA A 283 23.26 -11.60 17.69
C ALA A 283 23.52 -10.21 18.27
N THR A 284 23.47 -9.17 17.44
CA THR A 284 23.54 -7.77 17.87
C THR A 284 22.16 -7.14 17.92
N VAL A 285 22.00 -6.02 18.62
CA VAL A 285 20.74 -5.26 18.63
C VAL A 285 21.04 -3.76 18.56
N SER A 286 20.33 -3.05 17.67
CA SER A 286 20.45 -1.59 17.53
C SER A 286 19.67 -0.82 18.60
N SER A 287 19.87 0.50 18.66
CA SER A 287 19.07 1.42 19.50
C SER A 287 17.56 1.37 19.18
N LYS A 288 17.17 0.87 18.00
CA LYS A 288 15.79 0.72 17.53
C LYS A 288 15.23 -0.70 17.72
N GLY A 289 15.98 -1.59 18.39
CA GLY A 289 15.55 -2.97 18.65
C GLY A 289 15.73 -3.94 17.47
N LYS A 290 16.43 -3.53 16.39
CA LYS A 290 16.76 -4.40 15.26
C LYS A 290 17.81 -5.42 15.72
N VAL A 291 17.41 -6.67 15.83
CA VAL A 291 18.27 -7.82 16.11
C VAL A 291 18.86 -8.31 14.80
N THR A 292 20.17 -8.48 14.73
CA THR A 292 20.86 -9.11 13.59
C THR A 292 21.53 -10.37 14.09
N ALA A 293 21.09 -11.54 13.61
CA ALA A 293 21.73 -12.82 13.84
C ALA A 293 23.11 -12.82 13.18
N LYS A 294 24.09 -13.44 13.84
CA LYS A 294 25.48 -13.46 13.37
C LYS A 294 26.00 -14.89 13.31
N GLU A 295 26.16 -15.53 14.46
CA GLU A 295 26.74 -16.87 14.57
C GLU A 295 25.74 -17.84 15.19
N PRO A 296 25.70 -19.12 14.77
CA PRO A 296 24.94 -20.16 15.45
C PRO A 296 25.20 -20.18 16.96
N GLY A 297 24.13 -20.23 17.75
CA GLY A 297 24.23 -20.16 19.21
C GLY A 297 23.01 -19.53 19.85
N SER A 298 23.10 -19.19 21.14
CA SER A 298 22.00 -18.55 21.87
C SER A 298 22.44 -17.27 22.57
N THR A 299 21.62 -16.22 22.47
CA THR A 299 21.78 -14.95 23.18
C THR A 299 20.44 -14.47 23.75
N THR A 300 20.48 -13.44 24.57
CA THR A 300 19.30 -12.73 25.06
C THR A 300 19.39 -11.27 24.68
N ILE A 301 18.36 -10.78 23.99
CA ILE A 301 18.19 -9.37 23.73
C ILE A 301 17.33 -8.76 24.83
N GLN A 302 17.83 -7.70 25.46
CA GLN A 302 17.16 -7.00 26.55
C GLN A 302 16.71 -5.60 26.11
N ALA A 303 15.44 -5.29 26.35
CA ALA A 303 14.89 -3.94 26.32
C ALA A 303 14.77 -3.42 27.75
N LYS A 304 15.46 -2.33 28.06
CA LYS A 304 15.40 -1.67 29.36
C LYS A 304 14.68 -0.33 29.26
N VAL A 305 13.67 -0.14 30.10
CA VAL A 305 12.97 1.13 30.30
C VAL A 305 12.93 1.40 31.79
N ASP A 306 13.46 2.54 32.21
CA ASP A 306 13.69 2.88 33.62
C ASP A 306 14.45 1.77 34.37
N HIS A 307 13.86 1.22 35.44
CA HIS A 307 14.39 0.12 36.25
C HIS A 307 13.87 -1.27 35.85
N LYS A 308 13.15 -1.40 34.73
CA LYS A 308 12.57 -2.68 34.29
C LYS A 308 13.24 -3.19 33.02
N THR A 309 13.48 -4.49 32.99
CA THR A 309 14.09 -5.20 31.86
C THR A 309 13.09 -6.20 31.29
N TYR A 310 12.98 -6.22 29.97
CA TYR A 310 12.23 -7.20 29.20
C TYR A 310 13.21 -7.96 28.33
N SER A 311 13.07 -9.28 28.24
CA SER A 311 14.04 -10.14 27.58
C SER A 311 13.40 -10.97 26.47
N CYS A 312 14.12 -11.11 25.36
CA CYS A 312 13.83 -12.06 24.29
C CYS A 312 15.00 -13.03 24.15
N ALA A 313 14.74 -14.33 24.23
CA ALA A 313 15.72 -15.34 23.86
C ALA A 313 15.92 -15.31 22.33
N VAL A 314 17.14 -15.45 21.85
CA VAL A 314 17.44 -15.52 20.41
C VAL A 314 18.34 -16.72 20.20
N THR A 315 17.89 -17.65 19.38
CA THR A 315 18.67 -18.79 18.90
C THR A 315 18.99 -18.56 17.43
N VAL A 316 20.26 -18.65 17.08
CA VAL A 316 20.70 -18.65 15.68
C VAL A 316 20.94 -20.10 15.26
N THR A 317 20.26 -20.56 14.21
CA THR A 317 20.26 -21.94 13.74
C THR A 317 21.54 -22.31 12.97
N GLN A 318 21.97 -23.57 13.09
CA GLN A 318 23.14 -24.10 12.38
C GLN A 318 22.70 -24.65 11.02
N GLN A 319 23.29 -24.18 9.92
CA GLN A 319 23.14 -24.82 8.60
C GLN A 319 24.15 -25.97 8.44
N ASN A 320 23.71 -27.08 7.84
CA ASN A 320 24.51 -28.29 7.64
C ASN A 320 25.54 -28.13 6.50
N TYR A 321 26.77 -27.72 6.80
CA TYR A 321 27.93 -27.84 5.91
C TYR A 321 29.07 -28.56 6.65
N ASN A 322 29.40 -29.78 6.25
CA ASN A 322 30.31 -30.69 6.99
C ASN A 322 31.79 -30.60 6.56
N THR A 323 32.29 -29.46 6.06
CA THR A 323 33.71 -29.32 5.67
C THR A 323 34.25 -27.95 6.06
N VAL A 324 35.45 -27.92 6.66
CA VAL A 324 36.15 -26.74 7.17
C VAL A 324 37.55 -26.67 6.57
N TYR A 325 37.94 -25.51 6.07
CA TYR A 325 39.24 -25.16 5.50
C TYR A 325 39.99 -24.17 6.40
N THR A 326 41.31 -24.18 6.32
CA THR A 326 42.20 -23.30 7.09
C THR A 326 42.69 -22.13 6.23
N VAL A 327 42.54 -20.91 6.77
CA VAL A 327 43.10 -19.67 6.20
C VAL A 327 44.28 -19.25 7.06
N ILE A 328 45.48 -19.31 6.48
CA ILE A 328 46.74 -18.92 7.14
C ILE A 328 47.08 -17.49 6.74
N PHE A 329 47.49 -16.66 7.70
CA PHE A 329 47.91 -15.28 7.46
C PHE A 329 49.42 -15.15 7.62
N ASP A 330 50.13 -14.99 6.51
CA ASP A 330 51.55 -14.67 6.51
C ASP A 330 51.71 -13.13 6.53
N SER A 331 52.08 -12.60 7.69
CA SER A 331 52.24 -11.16 7.90
C SER A 331 53.46 -10.58 7.16
N ASN A 332 54.26 -11.37 6.45
CA ASN A 332 55.44 -10.90 5.69
C ASN A 332 56.38 -10.02 6.54
N GLY A 333 56.62 -10.45 7.78
CA GLY A 333 57.50 -9.76 8.74
C GLY A 333 56.82 -8.69 9.60
N GLY A 334 55.49 -8.62 9.63
CA GLY A 334 54.72 -7.89 10.64
C GLY A 334 54.38 -8.74 11.87
N SER A 335 53.55 -8.20 12.77
CA SER A 335 53.06 -8.92 13.97
C SER A 335 52.27 -10.18 13.60
N ASP A 336 52.32 -11.20 14.46
CA ASP A 336 51.62 -12.48 14.25
C ASP A 336 50.10 -12.28 14.10
N VAL A 337 49.50 -13.03 13.18
CA VAL A 337 48.06 -13.06 12.92
C VAL A 337 47.57 -14.50 13.09
N THR A 338 46.44 -14.68 13.79
CA THR A 338 45.92 -16.01 14.08
C THR A 338 45.24 -16.61 12.84
N GLU A 339 45.50 -17.89 12.57
CA GLU A 339 44.82 -18.63 11.49
C GLU A 339 43.32 -18.79 11.74
N GLN A 340 42.55 -18.96 10.67
CA GLN A 340 41.10 -19.10 10.74
C GLN A 340 40.66 -20.46 10.22
N ALA A 341 39.61 -21.01 10.84
CA ALA A 341 38.91 -22.19 10.37
C ALA A 341 37.57 -21.75 9.75
N ILE A 342 37.42 -21.91 8.44
CA ILE A 342 36.31 -21.39 7.64
C ILE A 342 35.56 -22.56 6.99
N TYR A 343 34.23 -22.61 7.09
CA TYR A 343 33.44 -23.64 6.42
C TYR A 343 33.49 -23.51 4.90
N ASP A 344 33.41 -24.62 4.17
CA ASP A 344 33.37 -24.65 2.70
C ASP A 344 32.29 -23.70 2.16
N GLY A 345 32.71 -22.77 1.28
CA GLY A 345 31.84 -21.78 0.67
C GLY A 345 31.55 -20.54 1.54
N SER A 346 32.09 -20.47 2.76
CA SER A 346 32.05 -19.26 3.61
C SER A 346 33.25 -18.36 3.35
N CYS A 347 33.14 -17.05 3.59
CA CYS A 347 34.26 -16.13 3.39
C CYS A 347 35.14 -16.03 4.64
N ALA A 348 36.45 -15.79 4.45
CA ALA A 348 37.37 -15.49 5.55
C ALA A 348 37.04 -14.11 6.14
N TYR A 349 37.33 -13.88 7.42
CA TYR A 349 37.23 -12.53 8.00
C TYR A 349 38.57 -11.82 7.87
N GLU A 350 38.55 -10.53 7.52
CA GLU A 350 39.77 -9.73 7.52
C GLU A 350 40.27 -9.55 8.97
N PRO A 351 41.49 -10.00 9.31
CA PRO A 351 42.03 -9.81 10.65
C PRO A 351 42.38 -8.34 10.89
N GLU A 352 42.53 -7.97 12.16
CA GLU A 352 43.06 -6.65 12.51
C GLU A 352 44.42 -6.45 11.83
N ALA A 353 44.62 -5.29 11.21
CA ALA A 353 45.81 -5.04 10.39
C ALA A 353 47.07 -5.32 11.22
N PRO A 354 47.96 -6.23 10.77
CA PRO A 354 49.19 -6.47 11.49
C PRO A 354 50.00 -5.16 11.52
N THR A 355 50.94 -5.08 12.46
CA THR A 355 51.84 -3.93 12.55
C THR A 355 53.26 -4.33 12.16
N ARG A 356 53.95 -3.45 11.44
CA ARG A 356 55.36 -3.63 11.08
C ARG A 356 56.08 -2.30 11.23
N GLU A 357 57.11 -2.27 12.06
CA GLU A 357 57.86 -1.06 12.37
C GLU A 357 58.44 -0.42 11.09
N GLY A 358 58.04 0.82 10.80
CA GLY A 358 58.50 1.59 9.63
C GLY A 358 57.73 1.35 8.31
N TYR A 359 56.59 0.64 8.34
CA TYR A 359 55.78 0.33 7.16
C TYR A 359 54.28 0.56 7.41
N VAL A 360 53.53 0.95 6.38
CA VAL A 360 52.05 0.97 6.31
C VAL A 360 51.57 -0.36 5.73
N PHE A 361 50.52 -0.92 6.33
CA PHE A 361 49.87 -2.12 5.83
C PHE A 361 48.97 -1.77 4.63
N ASP A 362 49.23 -2.37 3.47
CA ASP A 362 48.52 -2.07 2.21
C ASP A 362 47.40 -3.07 1.89
N GLY A 363 47.20 -4.09 2.73
CA GLY A 363 46.18 -5.13 2.54
C GLY A 363 46.74 -6.55 2.36
N TRP A 364 45.82 -7.51 2.26
CA TRP A 364 46.11 -8.95 2.11
C TRP A 364 46.05 -9.39 0.65
N TYR A 365 46.95 -10.29 0.25
CA TYR A 365 47.10 -10.78 -1.12
C TYR A 365 47.02 -12.31 -1.17
N ALA A 366 46.42 -12.85 -2.23
CA ALA A 366 46.22 -14.30 -2.41
C ALA A 366 47.49 -15.04 -2.87
N ASP A 367 48.52 -14.30 -3.28
CA ASP A 367 49.80 -14.83 -3.74
C ASP A 367 50.98 -14.15 -3.03
N ASN A 368 52.06 -14.93 -2.86
CA ASN A 368 53.27 -14.48 -2.18
C ASN A 368 54.04 -13.40 -2.97
N ASP A 369 53.80 -13.25 -4.28
CA ASP A 369 54.40 -12.19 -5.10
C ASP A 369 53.68 -10.83 -4.94
N LEU A 370 52.60 -10.79 -4.14
CA LEU A 370 51.80 -9.61 -3.80
C LEU A 370 51.18 -8.91 -5.02
N THR A 371 50.71 -9.73 -5.97
CA THR A 371 50.15 -9.27 -7.25
C THR A 371 48.62 -9.30 -7.31
N THR A 372 47.98 -10.19 -6.55
CA THR A 372 46.53 -10.41 -6.52
C THR A 372 45.98 -10.06 -5.14
N ALA A 373 45.33 -8.90 -5.00
CA ALA A 373 44.68 -8.52 -3.75
C ALA A 373 43.55 -9.51 -3.42
N TYR A 374 43.44 -9.90 -2.15
CA TYR A 374 42.41 -10.83 -1.69
C TYR A 374 41.17 -10.05 -1.24
N ASP A 375 40.02 -10.34 -1.85
CA ASP A 375 38.72 -9.79 -1.46
C ASP A 375 38.07 -10.71 -0.43
N PHE A 376 37.90 -10.24 0.81
CA PHE A 376 37.29 -10.99 1.91
C PHE A 376 35.79 -11.26 1.73
N THR A 377 35.18 -10.82 0.63
CA THR A 377 33.85 -11.29 0.20
C THR A 377 33.92 -12.56 -0.67
N THR A 378 35.13 -13.01 -1.03
CA THR A 378 35.35 -14.24 -1.82
C THR A 378 35.17 -15.49 -0.94
N PRO A 379 34.33 -16.45 -1.34
CA PRO A 379 34.17 -17.73 -0.63
C PRO A 379 35.47 -18.54 -0.57
N VAL A 380 35.77 -19.08 0.61
CA VAL A 380 36.86 -20.02 0.83
C VAL A 380 36.35 -21.42 0.49
N THR A 381 36.85 -21.97 -0.61
CA THR A 381 36.50 -23.32 -1.08
C THR A 381 37.65 -24.32 -0.95
N GLY A 382 38.69 -23.96 -0.18
CA GLY A 382 39.89 -24.75 0.07
C GLY A 382 40.85 -24.05 1.04
N ASP A 383 41.83 -24.77 1.58
CA ASP A 383 42.88 -24.17 2.40
C ASP A 383 43.65 -23.11 1.61
N ILE A 384 43.89 -21.93 2.20
CA ILE A 384 44.52 -20.79 1.54
C ILE A 384 45.47 -20.06 2.49
N THR A 385 46.56 -19.50 1.95
CA THR A 385 47.47 -18.61 2.69
C THR A 385 47.38 -17.21 2.08
N LEU A 386 47.16 -16.20 2.92
CA LEU A 386 47.09 -14.79 2.54
C LEU A 386 48.34 -14.05 3.02
N TYR A 387 48.88 -13.19 2.17
CA TYR A 387 50.16 -12.52 2.38
C TYR A 387 49.97 -11.01 2.57
N ALA A 388 50.53 -10.45 3.64
CA ALA A 388 50.47 -9.01 3.91
C ALA A 388 51.39 -8.23 2.94
N LYS A 389 50.89 -7.14 2.36
CA LYS A 389 51.70 -6.16 1.63
C LYS A 389 52.00 -4.94 2.49
N TRP A 390 53.20 -4.40 2.31
CA TRP A 390 53.72 -3.31 3.11
C TRP A 390 54.34 -2.23 2.23
N THR A 391 53.93 -0.98 2.42
CA THR A 391 54.61 0.19 1.88
C THR A 391 55.46 0.83 2.97
N ARG A 392 56.76 1.04 2.70
CA ARG A 392 57.66 1.65 3.68
C ARG A 392 57.27 3.11 3.90
N ILE A 393 57.07 3.53 5.15
CA ILE A 393 56.75 4.92 5.49
C ILE A 393 57.95 5.79 5.11
N SER A 394 57.75 6.68 4.15
CA SER A 394 58.74 7.67 3.72
C SER A 394 58.05 9.02 3.56
N VAL A 395 58.55 10.04 4.27
CA VAL A 395 58.14 11.43 4.10
C VAL A 395 59.27 12.14 3.36
N SER A 396 58.94 12.68 2.19
CA SER A 396 59.82 13.53 1.40
C SER A 396 59.43 14.98 1.64
N ILE A 397 60.38 15.84 2.00
CA ILE A 397 60.19 17.28 1.99
C ILE A 397 60.88 17.78 0.71
N SER A 398 60.11 18.40 -0.19
CA SER A 398 60.63 19.12 -1.35
C SER A 398 60.47 20.61 -1.09
N LEU A 399 61.54 21.39 -1.25
CA LEU A 399 61.49 22.84 -1.30
C LEU A 399 61.67 23.25 -2.76
N ASP A 400 60.71 24.01 -3.29
CA ASP A 400 60.70 24.41 -4.69
C ASP A 400 61.65 25.60 -4.88
N GLY A 401 62.75 25.37 -5.61
CA GLY A 401 63.77 26.37 -5.94
C GLY A 401 63.71 26.71 -7.43
N GLY A 402 63.43 27.97 -7.74
CA GLY A 402 63.59 28.54 -9.09
C GLY A 402 65.04 28.96 -9.35
N ASP A 403 65.52 28.64 -10.55
CA ASP A 403 66.93 28.65 -11.00
C ASP A 403 67.50 30.06 -11.29
N TYR A 404 68.62 30.49 -10.69
CA TYR A 404 69.55 31.53 -11.22
C TYR A 404 70.98 31.51 -10.60
N ASP A 405 71.93 32.02 -11.38
CA ASP A 405 73.37 31.70 -11.45
C ASP A 405 74.36 32.49 -10.54
N ASP A 406 75.39 31.76 -10.08
CA ASP A 406 76.81 32.06 -9.78
C ASP A 406 77.30 33.08 -8.70
N ASN A 407 77.62 32.58 -7.50
CA ASN A 407 78.97 32.52 -6.84
C ASN A 407 78.95 32.56 -5.29
N ILE A 408 79.73 31.64 -4.68
CA ILE A 408 79.58 31.05 -3.33
C ILE A 408 80.43 31.70 -2.20
N VAL A 409 79.89 31.83 -0.97
CA VAL A 409 80.60 31.63 0.34
C VAL A 409 79.63 31.21 1.50
N ASN A 410 79.97 30.18 2.30
CA ASN A 410 79.07 29.43 3.23
C ASN A 410 78.71 30.06 4.62
N ARG A 411 77.52 29.73 5.20
CA ARG A 411 77.09 29.94 6.64
C ARG A 411 76.25 28.73 7.16
N THR A 412 75.73 28.76 8.39
CA THR A 412 75.11 27.61 9.14
C THR A 412 73.74 27.95 9.75
N VAL A 413 72.73 27.04 9.70
CA VAL A 413 71.36 27.23 10.25
C VAL A 413 70.77 25.94 10.82
N SER A 414 70.52 25.92 12.13
CA SER A 414 70.04 24.76 12.90
C SER A 414 68.56 24.82 13.27
N GLY A 415 67.85 23.68 13.34
CA GLY A 415 66.44 23.58 13.76
C GLY A 415 66.19 22.37 14.68
N SER A 416 65.08 22.33 15.44
CA SER A 416 64.76 21.22 16.36
C SER A 416 63.29 20.82 16.31
N VAL A 417 62.97 19.53 16.43
CA VAL A 417 61.60 19.00 16.45
C VAL A 417 61.24 18.55 17.87
N THR A 418 60.07 18.95 18.36
CA THR A 418 59.52 18.48 19.65
C THR A 418 58.15 17.88 19.41
N ALA A 419 57.98 16.58 19.70
CA ALA A 419 56.70 15.89 19.64
C ALA A 419 56.28 15.47 21.06
N ASN A 420 55.03 15.74 21.44
CA ASN A 420 54.49 15.43 22.77
C ASN A 420 53.99 13.98 22.86
N VAL A 421 54.85 13.01 22.59
CA VAL A 421 54.60 11.60 22.93
C VAL A 421 55.92 10.94 23.32
N GLY A 422 56.15 10.75 24.63
CA GLY A 422 56.98 9.68 25.21
C GLY A 422 58.43 9.43 24.76
N ILE A 423 59.06 10.24 23.90
CA ILE A 423 60.46 10.07 23.47
C ILE A 423 61.28 11.32 23.85
N ASP A 424 62.50 11.11 24.35
CA ASP A 424 63.48 12.17 24.59
C ASP A 424 63.75 12.98 23.31
N THR A 425 63.87 14.30 23.46
CA THR A 425 64.04 15.29 22.39
C THR A 425 65.10 14.88 21.35
N VAL A 426 64.69 14.72 20.09
CA VAL A 426 65.65 14.51 18.99
C VAL A 426 66.07 15.88 18.44
N ARG A 427 67.35 16.23 18.67
CA ARG A 427 67.98 17.43 18.11
C ARG A 427 68.79 17.05 16.88
N TYR A 428 68.65 17.80 15.81
CA TYR A 428 69.54 17.72 14.66
C TYR A 428 69.99 19.13 14.28
N GLU A 429 71.11 19.24 13.56
CA GLU A 429 71.74 20.51 13.23
C GLU A 429 71.87 20.56 11.70
N LEU A 430 71.22 21.54 11.07
CA LEU A 430 71.42 21.85 9.66
C LEU A 430 72.46 22.96 9.53
N THR A 431 73.12 23.03 8.39
CA THR A 431 74.18 24.00 8.11
C THR A 431 73.92 24.53 6.71
N GLY A 432 73.46 25.79 6.56
CA GLY A 432 73.27 26.40 5.24
C GLY A 432 73.53 27.89 5.21
N SER A 433 73.92 28.38 4.04
CA SER A 433 74.49 29.71 3.83
C SER A 433 73.46 30.82 3.67
N VAL A 434 73.73 31.99 4.24
CA VAL A 434 72.82 33.14 4.22
C VAL A 434 73.16 34.08 3.07
N ASN A 435 72.17 34.39 2.23
CA ASN A 435 72.23 35.45 1.23
C ASN A 435 72.17 36.82 1.92
N THR A 436 73.25 37.60 1.82
CA THR A 436 73.41 38.87 2.57
C THR A 436 72.72 40.08 1.92
N SER A 437 72.01 39.90 0.79
CA SER A 437 71.29 40.99 0.12
C SER A 437 69.80 41.06 0.50
N SER A 438 69.22 39.93 0.91
CA SER A 438 67.81 39.77 1.27
C SER A 438 67.58 39.31 2.71
N GLY A 439 68.62 38.84 3.40
CA GLY A 439 68.51 38.33 4.77
C GLY A 439 67.92 36.92 4.87
N GLN A 440 67.78 36.20 3.76
CA GLN A 440 67.26 34.83 3.74
C GLN A 440 68.36 33.77 3.65
N ILE A 441 68.08 32.60 4.25
CA ILE A 441 68.95 31.43 4.38
C ILE A 441 68.59 30.44 3.26
N GLU A 442 69.60 29.92 2.54
CA GLU A 442 69.46 28.77 1.64
C GLU A 442 70.10 27.52 2.27
N LEU A 443 69.45 26.37 2.12
CA LEU A 443 69.90 25.06 2.60
C LEU A 443 70.17 24.14 1.39
N ASP A 444 71.26 23.36 1.43
CA ASP A 444 71.67 22.46 0.32
C ASP A 444 70.57 21.49 -0.12
N GLU A 445 70.33 21.44 -1.42
CA GLU A 445 69.14 20.90 -2.07
C GLU A 445 69.01 19.37 -2.11
N ASN A 446 69.88 18.61 -1.42
CA ASN A 446 69.89 17.14 -1.60
C ASN A 446 70.24 16.30 -0.37
N GLN A 447 69.98 16.80 0.84
CA GLN A 447 70.01 15.94 2.03
C GLN A 447 68.62 15.75 2.63
N ALA A 448 67.97 14.65 2.24
CA ALA A 448 66.83 14.12 2.97
C ALA A 448 67.31 13.54 4.31
N PHE A 449 66.85 14.11 5.42
CA PHE A 449 66.95 13.50 6.74
C PHE A 449 65.63 12.81 7.09
N GLN A 450 65.71 11.57 7.58
CA GLN A 450 64.55 10.82 8.07
C GLN A 450 64.49 10.89 9.60
N LEU A 451 63.36 11.34 10.14
CA LEU A 451 63.07 11.29 11.58
C LEU A 451 61.85 10.40 11.83
N PRO A 452 61.93 9.44 12.76
CA PRO A 452 60.80 8.58 13.09
C PRO A 452 59.98 9.25 14.21
N VAL A 453 58.82 9.82 13.88
CA VAL A 453 57.84 10.25 14.89
C VAL A 453 56.45 9.79 14.47
N LEU A 454 55.73 9.14 15.39
CA LEU A 454 54.31 8.81 15.25
C LEU A 454 53.46 10.06 15.53
N LEU A 455 52.49 10.36 14.67
CA LEU A 455 51.45 11.35 14.89
C LEU A 455 50.12 10.65 15.18
N GLU A 456 49.34 11.14 16.15
CA GLU A 456 47.99 10.65 16.44
C GLU A 456 46.92 11.48 15.71
N ASP A 457 45.71 10.92 15.55
CA ASP A 457 44.55 11.57 14.95
C ASP A 457 44.22 12.90 15.65
N GLY A 458 44.30 13.98 14.89
CA GLY A 458 44.15 15.34 15.39
C GLY A 458 45.23 16.30 14.86
N SER A 459 45.29 17.48 15.48
CA SER A 459 46.16 18.58 15.10
C SER A 459 47.54 18.44 15.77
N ASN A 460 48.56 18.14 14.97
CA ASN A 460 49.95 18.02 15.38
C ASN A 460 50.72 19.29 15.00
N THR A 461 51.67 19.76 15.82
CA THR A 461 52.41 21.00 15.54
C THR A 461 53.91 20.76 15.36
N LEU A 462 54.46 21.30 14.28
CA LEU A 462 55.89 21.32 13.97
C LEU A 462 56.38 22.77 14.11
N THR A 463 57.28 23.05 15.05
CA THR A 463 57.85 24.39 15.23
C THR A 463 59.27 24.44 14.69
N VAL A 464 59.52 25.29 13.71
CA VAL A 464 60.86 25.60 13.18
C VAL A 464 61.31 26.92 13.79
N THR A 465 62.49 26.95 14.41
CA THR A 465 63.04 28.16 15.03
C THR A 465 64.36 28.52 14.35
N ALA A 466 64.51 29.78 13.94
CA ALA A 466 65.73 30.33 13.38
C ALA A 466 66.28 31.41 14.32
N ASP A 467 67.52 31.25 14.75
CA ASP A 467 68.24 32.25 15.55
C ASP A 467 69.07 33.16 14.63
N THR A 468 68.98 34.46 14.82
CA THR A 468 69.79 35.45 14.10
C THR A 468 71.01 35.88 14.92
N ALA A 469 72.04 36.41 14.26
CA ALA A 469 73.35 36.68 14.87
C ALA A 469 73.36 37.77 15.97
N ASP A 470 72.26 38.48 16.19
CA ASP A 470 72.10 39.43 17.30
C ASP A 470 71.52 38.79 18.58
N GLY A 471 71.22 37.49 18.53
CA GLY A 471 70.67 36.72 19.65
C GLY A 471 69.14 36.71 19.70
N SER A 472 68.44 37.18 18.65
CA SER A 472 66.99 37.07 18.54
C SER A 472 66.55 35.81 17.78
N SER A 473 65.48 35.16 18.25
CA SER A 473 64.90 33.93 17.69
C SER A 473 63.55 34.22 17.03
N THR A 474 63.33 33.72 15.81
CA THR A 474 61.99 33.69 15.18
C THR A 474 61.55 32.26 14.97
N SER A 475 60.34 31.91 15.44
CA SER A 475 59.77 30.57 15.30
C SER A 475 58.49 30.59 14.48
N GLU A 476 58.34 29.65 13.57
CA GLU A 476 57.12 29.41 12.80
C GLU A 476 56.58 28.01 13.10
N THR A 477 55.28 27.91 13.34
CA THR A 477 54.63 26.66 13.76
C THR A 477 53.70 26.19 12.65
N LEU A 478 54.06 25.11 11.98
CA LEU A 478 53.18 24.41 11.07
C LEU A 478 52.22 23.54 11.87
N THR A 479 50.95 23.54 11.48
CA THR A 479 49.94 22.65 12.06
C THR A 479 49.55 21.61 11.02
N LEU A 480 49.84 20.35 11.30
CA LEU A 480 49.54 19.19 10.48
C LEU A 480 48.26 18.54 11.00
N THR A 481 47.26 18.40 10.15
CA THR A 481 46.01 17.70 10.50
C THR A 481 45.99 16.41 9.70
N TYR A 482 45.97 15.28 10.39
CA TYR A 482 45.92 13.95 9.77
C TYR A 482 44.50 13.40 9.89
N ASP A 483 43.88 13.05 8.76
CA ASP A 483 42.57 12.41 8.68
C ASP A 483 42.65 11.25 7.67
N SER A 484 42.24 10.06 8.09
CA SER A 484 42.73 8.77 7.60
C SER A 484 41.99 8.21 6.37
N GLY A 485 41.82 9.00 5.28
CA GLY A 485 40.98 8.49 4.18
C GLY A 485 41.04 9.06 2.76
N GLN A 486 41.92 9.99 2.38
CA GLN A 486 42.01 10.46 0.98
C GLN A 486 43.45 10.74 0.55
N VAL A 487 43.83 10.28 -0.65
CA VAL A 487 45.11 10.61 -1.32
C VAL A 487 44.85 11.73 -2.33
N TYR A 488 45.60 12.83 -2.27
CA TYR A 488 45.62 13.88 -3.30
C TYR A 488 46.98 13.88 -4.01
N ASP A 489 46.96 13.92 -5.35
CA ASP A 489 48.14 14.15 -6.20
C ASP A 489 48.32 15.67 -6.39
N LEU A 490 49.49 16.20 -6.01
CA LEU A 490 49.82 17.62 -6.02
C LEU A 490 50.90 17.96 -7.08
N SER A 491 50.84 17.34 -8.25
CA SER A 491 51.86 17.52 -9.29
C SER A 491 51.73 18.76 -10.18
N GLU A 492 50.74 19.65 -10.02
CA GLU A 492 50.57 20.82 -10.90
C GLU A 492 50.20 22.15 -10.20
N ALA A 493 50.90 22.51 -9.12
CA ALA A 493 50.82 23.86 -8.56
C ALA A 493 52.16 24.59 -8.69
N THR A 494 52.35 25.34 -9.78
CA THR A 494 53.44 26.31 -9.90
C THR A 494 52.98 27.71 -9.52
N SER A 495 53.87 28.42 -8.83
CA SER A 495 53.73 29.75 -8.24
C SER A 495 53.72 30.87 -9.28
N GLU A 496 52.89 31.90 -9.06
CA GLU A 496 53.23 33.29 -9.37
C GLU A 496 52.58 34.25 -8.36
N GLU A 497 53.27 35.37 -8.16
CA GLU A 497 53.26 36.22 -6.96
C GLU A 497 52.01 37.09 -6.78
N GLY A 498 51.50 37.15 -5.54
CA GLY A 498 50.80 38.33 -5.02
C GLY A 498 49.27 38.26 -4.93
N GLY A 499 48.76 37.72 -3.81
CA GLY A 499 47.49 38.14 -3.20
C GLY A 499 46.19 37.49 -3.70
N TRP A 500 45.53 36.77 -2.78
CA TRP A 500 44.12 36.30 -2.80
C TRP A 500 43.68 35.44 -4.01
N LEU A 501 43.44 34.14 -3.79
CA LEU A 501 42.74 33.28 -4.74
C LEU A 501 41.23 33.28 -4.44
N MET A 502 40.48 33.95 -5.30
CA MET A 502 39.05 33.75 -5.56
C MET A 502 38.91 32.69 -6.66
N VAL A 503 38.05 31.69 -6.47
CA VAL A 503 37.65 30.76 -7.54
C VAL A 503 36.35 31.26 -8.15
N GLN A 504 36.37 31.59 -9.44
CA GLN A 504 35.17 31.66 -10.29
C GLN A 504 35.49 31.07 -11.69
N PRO A 505 34.49 30.47 -12.36
CA PRO A 505 34.65 29.54 -13.48
C PRO A 505 34.89 30.22 -14.84
N LEU A 506 35.42 29.46 -15.80
CA LEU A 506 35.74 29.89 -17.17
C LEU A 506 34.52 29.78 -18.11
N ASP A 507 34.14 30.95 -18.62
CA ASP A 507 33.57 31.32 -19.92
C ASP A 507 32.70 30.34 -20.74
N SER A 508 31.55 30.88 -21.17
CA SER A 508 31.34 31.11 -22.61
C SER A 508 30.82 32.53 -22.81
N GLY A 509 31.64 33.37 -23.47
CA GLY A 509 31.32 34.76 -23.74
C GLY A 509 30.40 34.96 -24.95
N ALA A 510 29.66 36.07 -24.95
CA ALA A 510 29.51 36.95 -26.11
C ALA A 510 28.93 38.31 -25.68
N GLU A 511 29.82 39.31 -25.74
CA GLU A 511 29.67 40.72 -26.13
C GLU A 511 28.43 41.57 -25.73
N THR A 512 28.79 42.70 -25.14
CA THR A 512 27.99 43.88 -24.83
C THR A 512 27.64 44.72 -26.07
N ALA A 513 26.40 45.22 -26.17
CA ALA A 513 26.10 46.50 -26.84
C ALA A 513 24.80 47.15 -26.33
N GLU A 514 25.00 48.27 -25.62
CA GLU A 514 24.22 49.51 -25.49
C GLU A 514 22.67 49.61 -25.49
N ALA A 515 22.25 50.55 -24.64
CA ALA A 515 20.90 51.03 -24.35
C ALA A 515 20.02 51.38 -25.57
N GLY A 516 18.76 50.95 -25.50
CA GLY A 516 17.70 51.51 -26.34
C GLY A 516 16.39 50.72 -26.34
N ASP A 517 15.37 51.35 -25.76
CA ASP A 517 13.94 51.18 -26.05
C ASP A 517 13.15 50.03 -25.42
N SER A 518 11.92 50.43 -25.11
CA SER A 518 10.83 49.85 -24.36
C SER A 518 10.21 48.59 -24.97
N SER A 519 9.58 47.81 -24.07
CA SER A 519 8.66 46.67 -24.27
C SER A 519 9.28 45.28 -24.38
N GLU A 520 9.50 44.61 -23.24
CA GLU A 520 9.36 43.16 -23.12
C GLU A 520 9.08 42.81 -21.64
N GLU A 521 8.09 41.92 -21.43
CA GLU A 521 7.60 41.50 -20.11
C GLU A 521 8.58 40.55 -19.42
N PRO A 522 8.65 40.52 -18.07
CA PRO A 522 9.62 39.69 -17.37
C PRO A 522 9.29 38.20 -17.48
N GLU A 523 10.29 37.41 -17.90
CA GLU A 523 10.32 35.96 -17.76
C GLU A 523 10.22 35.57 -16.26
N THR A 524 9.13 34.93 -15.85
CA THR A 524 8.96 34.39 -14.49
C THR A 524 9.12 32.87 -14.49
N ASN A 525 10.35 32.39 -14.32
CA ASN A 525 10.64 31.03 -13.87
C ASN A 525 10.67 31.02 -12.33
N THR A 526 9.55 30.68 -11.67
CA THR A 526 9.54 30.58 -10.21
C THR A 526 8.64 29.44 -9.73
N TYR A 527 9.23 28.27 -9.52
CA TYR A 527 8.70 27.32 -8.52
C TYR A 527 9.01 27.92 -7.15
N TYR A 528 8.00 28.25 -6.36
CA TYR A 528 8.20 28.69 -4.99
C TYR A 528 8.46 27.47 -4.11
N ALA A 529 9.73 27.08 -3.94
CA ALA A 529 10.14 26.51 -2.67
C ALA A 529 9.93 27.61 -1.62
N SER A 530 8.78 27.59 -0.95
CA SER A 530 8.65 28.26 0.34
C SER A 530 9.79 27.75 1.24
N ASN A 531 10.29 28.55 2.18
CA ASN A 531 11.21 28.09 3.22
C ASN A 531 10.54 27.05 4.17
N LEU A 532 9.83 26.05 3.63
CA LEU A 532 8.97 25.08 4.29
C LEU A 532 9.49 23.66 4.03
N LEU A 533 9.64 22.90 5.10
CA LEU A 533 9.87 21.45 5.07
C LEU A 533 8.70 20.71 5.69
N ASN A 534 8.44 19.51 5.18
CA ASN A 534 7.56 18.52 5.79
C ASN A 534 8.40 17.50 6.55
N LEU A 535 8.34 17.55 7.87
CA LEU A 535 9.05 16.63 8.75
C LEU A 535 8.12 15.51 9.20
N TYR A 536 8.45 14.26 8.86
CA TYR A 536 7.72 13.08 9.29
C TYR A 536 8.40 12.52 10.53
N PHE A 537 7.72 12.56 11.66
CA PHE A 537 8.25 12.08 12.93
C PHE A 537 7.90 10.62 13.17
N ASP A 538 8.72 9.95 13.97
CA ASP A 538 8.34 8.68 14.56
C ASP A 538 7.00 8.87 15.33
N PRO A 539 5.98 8.02 15.10
CA PRO A 539 4.70 8.06 15.78
C PRO A 539 4.80 8.11 17.31
N GLU A 540 5.86 7.54 17.88
CA GLU A 540 6.15 7.54 19.31
C GLU A 540 6.72 8.87 19.81
N THR A 541 7.19 9.74 18.92
CA THR A 541 7.66 11.09 19.27
C THR A 541 6.48 11.94 19.74
N THR A 542 6.55 12.45 20.96
CA THR A 542 5.47 13.25 21.54
C THR A 542 5.37 14.62 20.89
N PHE A 543 4.19 15.23 20.94
CA PHE A 543 3.97 16.58 20.41
C PHE A 543 4.98 17.62 20.95
N SER A 544 5.36 17.51 22.23
CA SER A 544 6.35 18.43 22.84
C SER A 544 7.73 18.25 22.22
N GLU A 545 8.18 17.00 22.04
CA GLU A 545 9.47 16.70 21.43
C GLU A 545 9.53 17.17 19.97
N ARG A 546 8.42 17.02 19.23
CA ARG A 546 8.30 17.56 17.86
C ARG A 546 8.45 19.08 17.84
N THR A 547 7.74 19.79 18.73
CA THR A 547 7.84 21.25 18.83
C THR A 547 9.21 21.74 19.29
N ASP A 548 9.80 21.07 20.28
CA ASP A 548 11.09 21.43 20.85
C ASP A 548 12.22 21.19 19.83
N PHE A 549 12.13 20.13 19.03
CA PHE A 549 13.04 19.90 17.92
C PHE A 549 12.99 21.04 16.90
N VAL A 550 11.78 21.42 16.47
CA VAL A 550 11.61 22.51 15.50
C VAL A 550 12.15 23.83 16.02
N SER A 551 11.80 24.22 17.25
CA SER A 551 12.19 25.54 17.77
C SER A 551 13.63 25.61 18.26
N ASN A 552 14.15 24.54 18.87
CA ASN A 552 15.43 24.58 19.60
C ASN A 552 16.56 23.89 18.84
N THR A 553 16.26 22.94 17.96
CA THR A 553 17.29 22.22 17.17
C THR A 553 17.42 22.82 15.77
N LEU A 554 16.30 23.01 15.07
CA LEU A 554 16.31 23.62 13.73
C LEU A 554 16.29 25.15 13.75
N GLY A 555 15.93 25.77 14.87
CA GLY A 555 15.73 27.22 14.95
C GLY A 555 14.54 27.73 14.12
N GLY A 556 13.69 26.82 13.64
CA GLY A 556 12.53 27.11 12.78
C GLY A 556 11.25 27.34 13.56
N SER A 557 10.14 27.49 12.84
CA SER A 557 8.80 27.63 13.44
C SER A 557 7.79 26.69 12.79
N VAL A 558 6.85 26.18 13.58
CA VAL A 558 5.84 25.25 13.06
C VAL A 558 4.78 25.99 12.24
N ALA A 559 4.59 25.56 10.99
CA ALA A 559 3.58 26.04 10.06
C ALA A 559 2.26 25.27 10.17
N GLY A 560 2.32 23.95 10.42
CA GLY A 560 1.14 23.09 10.45
C GLY A 560 1.40 21.69 10.98
N TYR A 561 0.32 20.96 11.28
CA TYR A 561 0.37 19.57 11.77
C TYR A 561 -0.62 18.68 11.02
N LEU A 562 -0.12 17.57 10.46
CA LEU A 562 -0.93 16.50 9.89
C LEU A 562 -0.75 15.24 10.74
N ASN A 563 -1.50 15.15 11.84
CA ASN A 563 -1.36 14.06 12.83
C ASN A 563 -1.63 12.67 12.24
N ALA A 564 -2.51 12.56 11.24
CA ALA A 564 -2.78 11.29 10.58
C ALA A 564 -1.56 10.77 9.78
N LEU A 565 -0.62 11.65 9.43
CA LEU A 565 0.64 11.32 8.75
C LEU A 565 1.85 11.43 9.68
N ASP A 566 1.67 11.74 10.96
CA ASP A 566 2.76 12.04 11.90
C ASP A 566 3.70 13.14 11.38
N MET A 567 3.14 14.08 10.61
CA MET A 567 3.89 15.11 9.88
C MET A 567 3.74 16.49 10.52
N VAL A 568 4.83 17.24 10.58
CA VAL A 568 4.86 18.65 10.98
C VAL A 568 5.46 19.45 9.83
N GLN A 569 4.74 20.49 9.41
CA GLN A 569 5.25 21.44 8.43
C GLN A 569 6.00 22.55 9.16
N VAL A 570 7.19 22.92 8.67
CA VAL A 570 8.13 23.78 9.38
C VAL A 570 8.65 24.89 8.48
N HIS A 571 8.51 26.15 8.92
CA HIS A 571 9.25 27.28 8.36
C HIS A 571 10.69 27.25 8.87
N LEU A 572 11.64 27.15 7.95
CA LEU A 572 13.06 27.34 8.22
C LEU A 572 13.34 28.81 8.62
N PRO A 573 14.29 29.05 9.53
CA PRO A 573 14.73 30.41 9.87
C PRO A 573 15.37 31.09 8.66
N ALA A 574 15.42 32.42 8.57
CA ALA A 574 15.97 33.13 7.40
C ALA A 574 17.46 32.85 7.10
N THR A 575 18.19 32.28 8.06
CA THR A 575 19.59 31.84 7.95
C THR A 575 19.74 30.53 8.72
N LEU A 576 20.31 29.50 8.11
CA LEU A 576 20.59 28.22 8.76
C LEU A 576 21.91 28.30 9.53
N SER A 577 21.85 28.59 10.84
CA SER A 577 23.06 28.68 11.68
C SER A 577 23.70 27.32 12.00
N ASN A 578 22.97 26.22 11.80
CA ASN A 578 23.35 24.86 12.19
C ASN A 578 23.54 23.93 10.99
N ALA A 579 23.68 24.47 9.76
CA ALA A 579 23.86 23.66 8.55
C ALA A 579 25.14 22.79 8.64
N SER A 580 26.18 23.31 9.27
CA SER A 580 27.43 22.58 9.56
C SER A 580 27.24 21.38 10.49
N ASP A 581 26.33 21.47 11.47
CA ASP A 581 26.07 20.40 12.47
C ASP A 581 25.33 19.20 11.87
N VAL A 582 24.71 19.37 10.70
CA VAL A 582 24.02 18.31 9.95
C VAL A 582 24.80 17.86 8.71
N GLY A 583 26.07 18.27 8.60
CA GLY A 583 26.97 17.85 7.52
C GLY A 583 26.78 18.57 6.18
N TYR A 584 26.03 19.68 6.15
CA TYR A 584 25.82 20.48 4.95
C TYR A 584 26.89 21.58 4.83
N THR A 585 27.68 21.58 3.75
CA THR A 585 28.92 22.38 3.62
C THR A 585 28.77 23.70 2.86
N GLY A 586 27.54 24.11 2.49
CA GLY A 586 27.28 25.38 1.79
C GLY A 586 26.96 26.57 2.71
N GLU A 587 27.63 27.72 2.52
CA GLU A 587 27.19 29.00 3.08
C GLU A 587 26.12 29.63 2.18
N THR A 588 24.84 29.65 2.59
CA THR A 588 23.79 30.29 1.75
C THR A 588 22.72 31.03 2.53
N ASN A 589 22.45 32.25 2.05
CA ASN A 589 21.24 33.01 2.34
C ASN A 589 20.04 32.30 1.69
N LEU A 590 18.99 32.01 2.45
CA LEU A 590 17.85 31.17 2.02
C LEU A 590 17.02 31.75 0.86
N SER A 591 17.27 32.99 0.46
CA SER A 591 16.67 33.58 -0.75
C SER A 591 17.26 33.02 -2.06
N VAL A 592 18.23 32.09 -2.02
CA VAL A 592 18.99 31.59 -3.19
C VAL A 592 19.28 30.05 -3.14
N ILE A 593 18.63 29.27 -2.27
CA ILE A 593 18.83 27.81 -2.21
C ILE A 593 18.11 27.11 -3.37
N SER A 594 18.78 26.18 -4.04
CA SER A 594 18.16 25.34 -5.08
C SER A 594 17.29 24.22 -4.48
N ASP A 595 16.32 23.69 -5.24
CA ASP A 595 15.46 22.58 -4.76
C ASP A 595 16.28 21.32 -4.41
N GLU A 596 17.38 21.10 -5.12
CA GLU A 596 18.29 19.97 -4.91
C GLU A 596 19.05 20.11 -3.58
N ASP A 597 19.53 21.32 -3.29
CA ASP A 597 20.19 21.67 -2.04
C ASP A 597 19.23 21.57 -0.84
N LEU A 598 17.99 22.03 -1.00
CA LEU A 598 16.98 21.95 0.05
C LEU A 598 16.54 20.51 0.34
N GLN A 599 16.44 19.67 -0.70
CA GLN A 599 16.18 18.24 -0.55
C GLN A 599 17.36 17.51 0.09
N ALA A 600 18.59 17.83 -0.29
CA ALA A 600 19.79 17.27 0.34
C ALA A 600 19.85 17.62 1.84
N TYR A 601 19.49 18.86 2.19
CA TYR A 601 19.33 19.27 3.59
C TYR A 601 18.24 18.47 4.33
N ALA A 602 17.09 18.23 3.70
CA ALA A 602 16.01 17.43 4.28
C ALA A 602 16.44 15.96 4.51
N ASP A 603 17.12 15.34 3.54
CA ASP A 603 17.63 13.97 3.68
C ASP A 603 18.73 13.88 4.76
N ALA A 604 19.63 14.88 4.84
CA ALA A 604 20.64 14.97 5.89
C ALA A 604 20.02 15.13 7.29
N LEU A 605 18.96 15.92 7.43
CA LEU A 605 18.20 16.04 8.67
C LEU A 605 17.61 14.70 9.12
N ALA A 606 16.99 13.96 8.20
CA ALA A 606 16.41 12.66 8.50
C ALA A 606 17.46 11.59 8.86
N ALA A 607 18.64 11.65 8.24
CA ALA A 607 19.76 10.76 8.55
C ALA A 607 20.40 11.07 9.91
N THR A 608 20.46 12.36 10.27
CA THR A 608 21.12 12.83 11.50
C THR A 608 20.25 12.61 12.74
N TYR A 609 18.94 12.85 12.64
CA TYR A 609 18.06 12.88 13.80
C TYR A 609 17.11 11.67 13.85
N ASP A 610 17.37 10.76 14.78
CA ASP A 610 16.61 9.52 14.98
C ASP A 610 15.10 9.70 15.26
N ILE A 611 14.65 10.90 15.64
CA ILE A 611 13.22 11.21 15.86
C ILE A 611 12.45 11.46 14.54
N LEU A 612 13.17 11.66 13.44
CA LEU A 612 12.62 11.82 12.10
C LEU A 612 12.63 10.48 11.37
N GLU A 613 11.50 10.11 10.77
CA GLU A 613 11.40 9.01 9.81
C GLU A 613 11.75 9.45 8.39
N SER A 614 11.46 10.71 8.04
CA SER A 614 12.00 11.41 6.87
C SER A 614 11.75 12.91 7.00
N ALA A 615 12.33 13.67 6.07
CA ALA A 615 11.92 15.02 5.77
C ALA A 615 11.85 15.18 4.25
N ASP A 616 10.91 16.00 3.79
CA ASP A 616 10.67 16.23 2.36
C ASP A 616 10.37 17.72 2.13
N VAL A 617 10.65 18.22 0.92
CA VAL A 617 10.41 19.62 0.55
C VAL A 617 8.91 19.89 0.34
N GLU A 618 8.44 21.10 0.70
CA GLU A 618 7.07 21.53 0.38
C GLU A 618 6.98 21.94 -1.09
N PHE A 619 6.08 21.31 -1.84
CA PHE A 619 5.80 21.66 -3.23
C PHE A 619 4.55 22.53 -3.33
N ILE A 620 4.58 23.55 -4.20
CA ILE A 620 3.41 24.33 -4.56
C ILE A 620 2.98 23.94 -5.98
N TYR A 621 1.75 23.46 -6.08
CA TYR A 621 1.09 23.13 -7.34
C TYR A 621 0.20 24.30 -7.72
N GLU A 622 0.29 24.76 -8.95
CA GLU A 622 -0.72 25.69 -9.45
C GLU A 622 -2.07 24.97 -9.41
N GLY A 623 -3.08 25.59 -8.81
CA GLY A 623 -4.43 25.17 -9.20
C GLY A 623 -4.60 25.55 -10.66
N LEU A 624 -5.37 24.75 -11.39
CA LEU A 624 -5.86 25.10 -12.73
C LEU A 624 -6.76 26.34 -12.59
N THR A 625 -6.16 27.50 -12.33
CA THR A 625 -6.84 28.77 -12.39
C THR A 625 -7.30 28.89 -13.83
N ALA A 626 -8.54 29.33 -14.01
CA ALA A 626 -9.06 29.69 -15.30
C ALA A 626 -8.30 30.91 -15.87
N VAL A 627 -7.00 30.76 -16.19
CA VAL A 627 -6.30 31.67 -17.06
C VAL A 627 -6.89 31.45 -18.42
N VAL A 628 -7.65 32.44 -18.85
CA VAL A 628 -8.16 32.58 -20.18
C VAL A 628 -6.96 32.84 -21.09
N ASP A 629 -6.15 31.83 -21.39
CA ASP A 629 -5.25 31.93 -22.53
C ASP A 629 -6.09 31.78 -23.79
N SER A 630 -5.87 32.70 -24.72
CA SER A 630 -6.54 32.82 -26.02
C SER A 630 -6.43 31.56 -26.91
N ASN A 631 -5.63 30.56 -26.51
CA ASN A 631 -5.43 29.28 -27.20
C ASN A 631 -5.80 28.02 -26.39
N ASP A 632 -6.39 28.17 -25.20
CA ASP A 632 -6.81 27.08 -24.31
C ASP A 632 -8.32 26.75 -24.52
N PRO A 633 -8.77 25.46 -24.62
CA PRO A 633 -10.13 25.10 -25.05
C PRO A 633 -11.27 25.42 -24.06
N TRP A 634 -11.08 26.22 -23.00
CA TRP A 634 -12.08 26.48 -21.96
C TRP A 634 -13.27 27.37 -22.37
N GLY A 635 -13.62 27.41 -23.65
CA GLY A 635 -14.90 28.01 -24.04
C GLY A 635 -15.23 27.99 -25.53
N THR A 636 -16.19 27.14 -25.93
CA THR A 636 -17.05 27.39 -27.11
C THR A 636 -18.47 26.82 -26.99
N GLY A 637 -19.08 26.79 -25.79
CA GLY A 637 -20.39 26.17 -25.59
C GLY A 637 -21.48 27.09 -24.99
N SER A 638 -22.53 27.37 -25.77
CA SER A 638 -23.78 27.99 -25.30
C SER A 638 -24.38 27.23 -24.10
N SER A 639 -24.83 27.95 -23.07
CA SER A 639 -25.66 27.39 -22.01
C SER A 639 -26.94 26.77 -22.61
N THR A 640 -27.18 25.49 -22.35
CA THR A 640 -28.45 24.85 -22.72
C THR A 640 -29.33 24.79 -21.48
N SER A 641 -30.54 25.35 -21.55
CA SER A 641 -31.52 25.34 -20.47
C SER A 641 -32.25 24.00 -20.28
N GLU A 642 -31.78 22.91 -20.90
CA GLU A 642 -32.42 21.60 -20.86
C GLU A 642 -31.72 20.67 -19.85
N ALA A 643 -32.48 20.14 -18.90
CA ALA A 643 -31.97 19.16 -17.94
C ALA A 643 -31.71 17.81 -18.63
N LEU A 644 -30.44 17.39 -18.66
CA LEU A 644 -29.97 16.17 -19.32
C LEU A 644 -30.34 14.90 -18.54
N ASN A 645 -30.45 14.94 -17.20
CA ASN A 645 -30.91 13.82 -16.33
C ASN A 645 -30.43 12.42 -16.80
N GLY A 646 -29.11 12.19 -16.88
CA GLY A 646 -28.54 10.91 -17.32
C GLY A 646 -28.39 10.71 -18.83
N ASN A 647 -28.85 11.67 -19.65
CA ASN A 647 -28.69 11.61 -21.12
C ASN A 647 -27.45 12.36 -21.62
N ALA A 648 -26.53 12.74 -20.75
CA ALA A 648 -25.28 13.32 -21.19
C ALA A 648 -24.50 12.28 -22.00
N TRP A 649 -23.82 12.72 -23.05
CA TRP A 649 -23.16 11.82 -23.99
C TRP A 649 -22.08 10.97 -23.30
N TRP A 650 -21.33 11.58 -22.37
CA TRP A 650 -20.25 10.95 -21.62
C TRP A 650 -20.75 9.89 -20.64
N ILE A 651 -21.95 10.06 -20.05
CA ILE A 651 -22.62 9.02 -19.24
C ILE A 651 -22.94 7.78 -20.07
N ASN A 652 -23.38 7.99 -21.32
CA ASN A 652 -23.68 6.89 -22.23
C ASN A 652 -22.40 6.22 -22.75
N ALA A 653 -21.36 7.01 -23.03
CA ALA A 653 -20.10 6.51 -23.58
C ALA A 653 -19.44 5.49 -22.65
N ILE A 654 -19.51 5.69 -21.33
CA ILE A 654 -18.92 4.78 -20.33
C ILE A 654 -19.92 3.75 -19.78
N GLY A 655 -21.10 3.57 -20.39
CA GLY A 655 -22.07 2.56 -19.94
C GLY A 655 -22.72 2.81 -18.57
N ALA A 656 -22.63 4.02 -17.99
CA ALA A 656 -23.14 4.30 -16.63
C ALA A 656 -24.66 4.10 -16.50
N ASN A 657 -25.44 4.41 -17.53
CA ASN A 657 -26.88 4.15 -17.55
C ASN A 657 -27.21 2.66 -17.35
N SER A 658 -26.42 1.76 -17.95
CA SER A 658 -26.62 0.32 -17.78
C SER A 658 -26.20 -0.16 -16.39
N ALA A 659 -25.14 0.42 -15.82
CA ALA A 659 -24.73 0.13 -14.45
C ALA A 659 -25.81 0.51 -13.41
N TRP A 660 -26.57 1.57 -13.64
CA TRP A 660 -27.66 1.98 -12.73
C TRP A 660 -28.85 1.04 -12.73
N ASP A 661 -29.07 0.33 -13.84
CA ASP A 661 -30.19 -0.60 -14.00
C ASP A 661 -29.89 -2.00 -13.44
N PHE A 662 -28.70 -2.24 -12.88
CA PHE A 662 -28.28 -3.55 -12.39
C PHE A 662 -29.17 -4.10 -11.27
N ASP A 663 -29.54 -3.26 -10.29
CA ASP A 663 -30.47 -3.62 -9.20
C ASP A 663 -31.87 -3.99 -9.76
N ASN A 664 -32.30 -3.30 -10.82
CA ASN A 664 -33.60 -3.52 -11.46
C ASN A 664 -33.63 -4.79 -12.31
N TYR A 665 -32.50 -5.14 -12.95
CA TYR A 665 -32.38 -6.29 -13.83
C TYR A 665 -32.40 -7.62 -13.05
N TYR A 666 -31.80 -7.65 -11.85
CA TYR A 666 -31.74 -8.84 -11.00
C TYR A 666 -32.68 -8.82 -9.78
N ASN A 667 -33.38 -7.72 -9.52
CA ASN A 667 -34.32 -7.53 -8.39
C ASN A 667 -33.66 -7.77 -7.01
N LEU A 668 -32.47 -7.21 -6.82
CA LEU A 668 -31.62 -7.34 -5.62
C LEU A 668 -30.97 -5.97 -5.31
N ASP A 669 -30.78 -5.64 -4.02
CA ASP A 669 -30.15 -4.38 -3.57
C ASP A 669 -28.61 -4.52 -3.64
N TYR A 670 -28.03 -4.57 -4.83
CA TYR A 670 -26.59 -4.80 -5.01
C TYR A 670 -25.77 -3.53 -4.77
N LEU A 671 -26.24 -2.39 -5.25
CA LEU A 671 -25.54 -1.11 -5.10
C LEU A 671 -25.84 -0.49 -3.73
N VAL A 672 -24.86 -0.57 -2.83
CA VAL A 672 -24.93 0.01 -1.48
C VAL A 672 -24.21 1.35 -1.39
N PRO A 673 -24.70 2.34 -0.62
CA PRO A 673 -24.10 3.66 -0.59
C PRO A 673 -22.61 3.68 -0.25
N VAL A 674 -21.86 4.55 -0.95
CA VAL A 674 -20.42 4.78 -0.79
C VAL A 674 -20.13 6.27 -0.56
N THR A 675 -19.02 6.57 0.10
CA THR A 675 -18.50 7.94 0.22
C THR A 675 -17.28 8.08 -0.67
N LEU A 676 -17.18 9.18 -1.42
CA LEU A 676 -16.05 9.49 -2.29
C LEU A 676 -15.48 10.87 -1.90
N GLY A 677 -14.18 11.05 -2.06
CA GLY A 677 -13.47 12.30 -1.79
C GLY A 677 -13.21 13.06 -3.09
N VAL A 678 -13.23 14.38 -3.01
CA VAL A 678 -12.80 15.28 -4.08
C VAL A 678 -11.87 16.30 -3.43
N VAL A 679 -10.60 16.32 -3.82
CA VAL A 679 -9.63 17.35 -3.42
C VAL A 679 -9.44 18.22 -4.66
N ASP A 680 -9.78 19.50 -4.55
CA ASP A 680 -9.90 20.41 -5.71
C ASP A 680 -9.97 21.89 -5.26
N ALA A 681 -10.29 22.83 -6.15
CA ALA A 681 -10.58 24.23 -5.87
C ALA A 681 -12.03 24.60 -6.18
N GLY A 682 -12.71 25.30 -5.28
CA GLY A 682 -13.95 26.01 -5.60
C GLY A 682 -15.20 25.14 -5.57
N TYR A 683 -15.92 25.21 -4.46
CA TYR A 683 -17.09 24.37 -4.20
C TYR A 683 -18.36 25.16 -3.92
N GLN A 684 -19.47 24.72 -4.52
CA GLN A 684 -20.80 25.18 -4.15
C GLN A 684 -21.65 24.01 -3.60
N GLU A 685 -21.56 23.75 -2.28
CA GLU A 685 -22.39 22.73 -1.61
C GLU A 685 -23.90 22.90 -1.87
N ASN A 686 -24.35 24.16 -1.99
CA ASN A 686 -25.76 24.49 -2.16
C ASN A 686 -26.20 24.56 -3.64
N HIS A 687 -25.36 24.09 -4.57
CA HIS A 687 -25.73 23.93 -5.98
C HIS A 687 -26.97 23.01 -6.08
N PRO A 688 -27.98 23.31 -6.92
CA PRO A 688 -29.22 22.52 -7.00
C PRO A 688 -29.00 21.02 -7.19
N ASP A 689 -28.02 20.65 -8.03
CA ASP A 689 -27.65 19.25 -8.28
C ASP A 689 -26.77 18.61 -7.20
N LEU A 690 -26.03 19.39 -6.40
CA LEU A 690 -25.10 18.86 -5.40
C LEU A 690 -25.63 18.94 -3.96
N THR A 691 -26.76 19.64 -3.76
CA THR A 691 -27.32 19.87 -2.42
C THR A 691 -27.69 18.55 -1.73
N GLY A 692 -26.98 18.27 -0.63
CA GLY A 692 -27.13 17.04 0.15
C GLY A 692 -26.44 15.82 -0.44
N ARG A 693 -25.60 16.02 -1.47
CA ARG A 693 -24.64 15.05 -2.01
C ARG A 693 -23.22 15.41 -1.62
N LEU A 694 -22.87 16.69 -1.69
CA LEU A 694 -21.56 17.23 -1.33
C LEU A 694 -21.58 17.85 0.08
N ASP A 695 -20.59 17.50 0.90
CA ASP A 695 -20.23 18.19 2.15
C ASP A 695 -18.76 18.63 2.01
N VAL A 696 -18.52 19.94 2.05
CA VAL A 696 -17.19 20.53 1.97
C VAL A 696 -16.65 20.61 3.39
N ILE A 697 -15.53 19.92 3.63
CA ILE A 697 -14.96 19.71 4.96
C ILE A 697 -13.74 20.59 5.25
N SER A 698 -13.23 21.30 4.24
CA SER A 698 -12.19 22.33 4.38
C SER A 698 -12.75 23.62 5.00
N SER A 699 -11.85 24.45 5.53
CA SER A 699 -12.17 25.82 5.98
C SER A 699 -12.00 26.88 4.88
N GLU A 700 -11.28 26.54 3.81
CA GLU A 700 -11.06 27.41 2.65
C GLU A 700 -12.30 27.48 1.76
N ASP A 701 -12.48 28.63 1.11
CA ASP A 701 -13.58 28.93 0.19
C ASP A 701 -13.01 29.75 -0.97
N SER A 702 -12.35 29.06 -1.91
CA SER A 702 -11.78 29.70 -3.09
C SER A 702 -12.88 30.12 -4.07
N ALA A 703 -12.68 31.21 -4.80
CA ALA A 703 -13.67 31.74 -5.75
C ALA A 703 -13.75 30.95 -7.08
N ASP A 704 -13.16 29.75 -7.14
CA ASP A 704 -13.11 28.90 -8.33
C ASP A 704 -14.43 28.13 -8.54
N ASN A 705 -14.59 27.52 -9.72
CA ASN A 705 -15.71 26.69 -10.13
C ASN A 705 -15.35 25.22 -10.35
N HIS A 706 -14.07 24.90 -10.37
CA HIS A 706 -13.56 23.63 -10.86
C HIS A 706 -14.05 22.41 -10.04
N GLY A 707 -13.87 22.43 -8.72
CA GLY A 707 -14.30 21.38 -7.80
C GLY A 707 -15.82 21.16 -7.80
N THR A 708 -16.61 22.21 -8.07
CA THR A 708 -18.05 22.11 -8.28
C THR A 708 -18.39 21.32 -9.56
N HIS A 709 -17.62 21.52 -10.63
CA HIS A 709 -17.77 20.81 -11.90
C HIS A 709 -17.43 19.33 -11.78
N VAL A 710 -16.27 19.04 -11.19
CA VAL A 710 -15.79 17.70 -10.85
C VAL A 710 -16.81 16.97 -9.97
N SER A 711 -17.31 17.60 -8.91
CA SER A 711 -18.35 17.04 -8.04
C SER A 711 -19.65 16.72 -8.78
N GLY A 712 -20.03 17.54 -9.77
CA GLY A 712 -21.20 17.33 -10.62
C GLY A 712 -21.10 16.06 -11.46
N ILE A 713 -19.93 15.81 -12.06
CA ILE A 713 -19.65 14.62 -12.87
C ILE A 713 -19.81 13.35 -12.01
N ILE A 714 -19.29 13.37 -10.79
CA ILE A 714 -19.33 12.21 -9.89
C ILE A 714 -20.75 11.96 -9.36
N ALA A 715 -21.40 12.96 -8.76
CA ALA A 715 -22.57 12.74 -7.90
C ALA A 715 -23.68 13.80 -8.00
N ALA A 716 -23.80 14.54 -9.12
CA ALA A 716 -25.00 15.34 -9.36
C ALA A 716 -26.27 14.49 -9.16
N THR A 717 -27.23 15.02 -8.41
CA THR A 717 -28.43 14.30 -7.99
C THR A 717 -29.27 13.95 -9.20
N ALA A 718 -29.35 12.66 -9.53
CA ALA A 718 -30.17 12.20 -10.64
C ALA A 718 -31.67 12.33 -10.37
N ASP A 719 -32.46 12.45 -11.45
CA ASP A 719 -33.94 12.52 -11.45
C ASP A 719 -34.57 13.68 -10.65
N ASN A 720 -33.80 14.74 -10.38
CA ASN A 720 -34.30 15.94 -9.71
C ASN A 720 -34.99 16.95 -10.67
N ASN A 721 -34.90 16.74 -12.00
CA ASN A 721 -35.33 17.65 -13.07
C ASN A 721 -34.52 18.95 -13.17
N GLU A 722 -33.34 18.98 -12.58
CA GLU A 722 -32.35 20.04 -12.71
C GLU A 722 -31.16 19.48 -13.51
N GLY A 723 -30.43 20.36 -14.19
CA GLY A 723 -29.08 20.09 -14.72
C GLY A 723 -28.80 18.70 -15.28
N ILE A 724 -27.90 17.97 -14.61
CA ILE A 724 -27.34 16.69 -15.03
C ILE A 724 -27.57 15.59 -13.98
N ALA A 725 -27.14 14.37 -14.28
CA ALA A 725 -26.98 13.31 -13.28
C ALA A 725 -25.48 12.97 -13.20
N GLY A 726 -24.98 12.72 -12.00
CA GLY A 726 -23.63 12.21 -11.82
C GLY A 726 -23.55 10.72 -12.14
N ILE A 727 -22.36 10.22 -12.41
CA ILE A 727 -22.11 8.80 -12.77
C ILE A 727 -22.49 7.86 -11.63
N THR A 728 -22.34 8.26 -10.38
CA THR A 728 -22.79 7.44 -9.24
C THR A 728 -24.32 7.47 -9.04
N HIS A 729 -25.05 8.13 -9.94
CA HIS A 729 -26.48 8.35 -9.89
C HIS A 729 -26.92 8.97 -8.57
N ASN A 730 -27.44 8.13 -7.67
CA ASN A 730 -27.93 8.53 -6.36
C ASN A 730 -27.27 7.73 -5.22
N ASN A 731 -26.18 7.04 -5.51
CA ASN A 731 -25.57 6.03 -4.65
C ASN A 731 -24.28 6.49 -3.94
N ALA A 732 -23.77 7.69 -4.25
CA ALA A 732 -22.64 8.26 -3.52
C ALA A 732 -22.99 9.52 -2.71
N SER A 733 -22.19 9.75 -1.67
CA SER A 733 -21.98 11.06 -1.04
C SER A 733 -20.54 11.51 -1.27
N LEU A 734 -20.33 12.82 -1.40
CA LEU A 734 -19.03 13.42 -1.63
C LEU A 734 -18.55 14.19 -0.40
N LEU A 735 -17.27 14.04 -0.11
CA LEU A 735 -16.50 14.91 0.76
C LEU A 735 -15.61 15.79 -0.11
N GLY A 736 -15.89 17.08 -0.16
CA GLY A 736 -15.06 18.05 -0.88
C GLY A 736 -14.02 18.66 0.05
N TYR A 737 -12.79 18.77 -0.41
CA TYR A 737 -11.73 19.51 0.26
C TYR A 737 -11.20 20.57 -0.71
N ASP A 738 -11.39 21.84 -0.34
CA ASP A 738 -10.79 22.96 -1.05
C ASP A 738 -9.33 23.10 -0.62
N ALA A 739 -8.41 22.67 -1.50
CA ALA A 739 -6.97 22.73 -1.28
C ALA A 739 -6.36 24.05 -1.76
N MET A 740 -7.15 24.90 -2.43
CA MET A 740 -6.70 26.21 -2.89
C MET A 740 -6.87 27.25 -1.78
N PRO A 741 -5.79 27.92 -1.35
CA PRO A 741 -5.91 29.00 -0.38
C PRO A 741 -6.68 30.19 -0.97
N SER A 742 -7.43 30.89 -0.12
CA SER A 742 -8.27 32.04 -0.52
C SER A 742 -7.54 33.21 -1.22
N ASN A 743 -6.21 33.27 -1.11
CA ASN A 743 -5.35 34.25 -1.77
C ASN A 743 -4.90 33.83 -3.20
N GLY A 744 -5.23 32.61 -3.64
CA GLY A 744 -4.94 32.11 -4.99
C GLY A 744 -3.49 31.74 -5.26
N THR A 745 -2.64 31.58 -4.24
CA THR A 745 -1.19 31.35 -4.40
C THR A 745 -0.79 29.92 -4.80
N GLY A 746 -1.72 29.10 -5.31
CA GLY A 746 -1.51 27.69 -5.60
C GLY A 746 -1.76 26.76 -4.41
N MET A 747 -2.00 25.47 -4.70
CA MET A 747 -2.24 24.41 -3.73
C MET A 747 -0.91 23.83 -3.24
N SER A 748 -0.69 23.82 -1.94
CA SER A 748 0.52 23.22 -1.36
C SER A 748 0.39 21.69 -1.23
N SER A 749 1.50 20.95 -1.33
CA SER A 749 1.54 19.49 -1.10
C SER A 749 0.92 19.09 0.23
N SER A 750 1.19 19.88 1.28
CA SER A 750 0.58 19.76 2.61
C SER A 750 -0.94 19.93 2.60
N ALA A 751 -1.49 20.88 1.84
CA ALA A 751 -2.94 21.04 1.70
C ALA A 751 -3.58 19.86 0.95
N ILE A 752 -2.89 19.32 -0.06
CA ILE A 752 -3.33 18.14 -0.80
C ILE A 752 -3.31 16.90 0.10
N PHE A 753 -2.25 16.69 0.88
CA PHE A 753 -2.14 15.59 1.84
C PHE A 753 -3.14 15.70 2.99
N GLN A 754 -3.46 16.92 3.42
CA GLN A 754 -4.53 17.16 4.38
C GLN A 754 -5.90 16.82 3.76
N GLY A 755 -6.14 17.17 2.50
CA GLY A 755 -7.33 16.80 1.76
C GLY A 755 -7.49 15.29 1.59
N LEU A 756 -6.41 14.59 1.22
CA LEU A 756 -6.37 13.13 1.18
C LEU A 756 -6.76 12.55 2.55
N THR A 757 -6.11 13.04 3.62
CA THR A 757 -6.34 12.59 4.98
C THR A 757 -7.79 12.81 5.41
N ASP A 758 -8.31 14.03 5.32
CA ASP A 758 -9.62 14.39 5.84
C ASP A 758 -10.76 13.68 5.10
N THR A 759 -10.59 13.45 3.79
CA THR A 759 -11.56 12.68 3.01
C THR A 759 -11.51 11.19 3.37
N VAL A 760 -10.32 10.59 3.48
CA VAL A 760 -10.14 9.17 3.87
C VAL A 760 -10.64 8.93 5.31
N GLU A 761 -10.28 9.76 6.28
CA GLU A 761 -10.79 9.68 7.65
C GLU A 761 -12.31 9.93 7.73
N GLY A 762 -12.83 10.75 6.80
CA GLY A 762 -14.26 10.94 6.57
C GLY A 762 -14.98 9.73 5.97
N GLY A 763 -14.23 8.69 5.59
CA GLY A 763 -14.72 7.42 5.07
C GLY A 763 -14.78 7.34 3.54
N ALA A 764 -14.10 8.25 2.82
CA ALA A 764 -13.97 8.16 1.37
C ALA A 764 -13.27 6.87 0.96
N LYS A 765 -13.84 6.17 -0.02
CA LYS A 765 -13.28 4.95 -0.61
C LYS A 765 -12.45 5.21 -1.86
N VAL A 766 -12.76 6.28 -2.57
CA VAL A 766 -12.00 6.73 -3.73
C VAL A 766 -11.85 8.23 -3.58
N VAL A 767 -10.64 8.76 -3.78
CA VAL A 767 -10.36 10.19 -3.68
C VAL A 767 -9.89 10.69 -5.05
N ASN A 768 -10.62 11.67 -5.59
CA ASN A 768 -10.33 12.31 -6.86
C ASN A 768 -9.39 13.51 -6.66
N PHE A 769 -8.34 13.56 -7.49
CA PHE A 769 -7.44 14.68 -7.62
C PHE A 769 -7.44 15.15 -9.08
N SER A 770 -8.15 16.24 -9.35
CA SER A 770 -8.17 16.89 -10.67
C SER A 770 -7.29 18.14 -10.68
N LEU A 771 -6.06 17.98 -10.18
CA LEU A 771 -5.06 19.02 -9.98
C LEU A 771 -3.69 18.55 -10.50
N GLY A 772 -2.78 19.49 -10.73
CA GLY A 772 -1.42 19.18 -11.15
C GLY A 772 -0.68 20.44 -11.58
N SER A 773 0.63 20.33 -11.80
CA SER A 773 1.40 21.42 -12.37
C SER A 773 1.24 21.42 -13.90
N SER A 774 0.60 22.44 -14.46
CA SER A 774 0.85 22.84 -15.84
C SER A 774 2.34 23.17 -15.91
N GLY A 775 3.17 22.22 -16.35
CA GLY A 775 4.62 22.32 -16.27
C GLY A 775 5.08 23.72 -16.70
N SER A 776 5.59 24.49 -15.76
CA SER A 776 6.33 25.73 -16.01
C SER A 776 7.68 25.46 -16.68
N VAL A 777 7.95 24.21 -17.05
CA VAL A 777 8.91 23.90 -18.10
C VAL A 777 8.45 24.59 -19.38
N ALA A 778 9.26 25.54 -19.84
CA ALA A 778 9.12 26.20 -21.12
C ALA A 778 8.67 25.19 -22.21
N PRO A 779 7.89 25.62 -23.22
CA PRO A 779 7.42 24.72 -24.29
C PRO A 779 8.53 23.79 -24.79
N GLY A 780 8.49 22.51 -24.39
CA GLY A 780 9.51 21.50 -24.70
C GLY A 780 10.38 20.95 -23.54
N GLY A 781 10.24 21.41 -22.28
CA GLY A 781 10.98 20.87 -21.13
C GLY A 781 10.25 19.76 -20.34
N SER A 782 11.01 18.96 -19.57
CA SER A 782 10.52 17.96 -18.60
C SER A 782 10.97 18.33 -17.19
N LYS A 783 10.20 17.97 -16.14
CA LYS A 783 10.65 18.09 -14.74
C LYS A 783 12.00 17.37 -14.58
N SER A 784 12.88 17.87 -13.72
CA SER A 784 14.10 17.14 -13.39
C SER A 784 13.75 15.81 -12.71
N THR A 785 14.58 14.80 -12.93
CA THR A 785 14.42 13.49 -12.27
C THR A 785 14.45 13.61 -10.74
N SER A 786 15.24 14.54 -10.20
CA SER A 786 15.31 14.79 -8.76
C SER A 786 13.97 15.30 -8.20
N THR A 787 13.32 16.26 -8.86
CA THR A 787 12.00 16.76 -8.45
C THR A 787 10.93 15.66 -8.52
N ILE A 788 10.91 14.87 -9.60
CA ILE A 788 9.98 13.73 -9.75
C ILE A 788 10.19 12.72 -8.60
N ASN A 789 11.44 12.40 -8.28
CA ASN A 789 11.76 11.47 -7.20
C ASN A 789 11.31 11.98 -5.83
N SER A 790 11.54 13.26 -5.53
CA SER A 790 11.13 13.86 -4.26
C SER A 790 9.60 13.92 -4.12
N GLU A 791 8.89 14.36 -5.16
CA GLU A 791 7.42 14.39 -5.17
C GLU A 791 6.82 12.97 -5.03
N GLY A 792 7.36 12.00 -5.77
CA GLY A 792 6.92 10.60 -5.72
C GLY A 792 7.13 9.97 -4.34
N LYS A 793 8.29 10.22 -3.71
CA LYS A 793 8.61 9.76 -2.35
C LYS A 793 7.64 10.36 -1.32
N ALA A 794 7.41 11.67 -1.36
CA ALA A 794 6.50 12.35 -0.41
C ALA A 794 5.05 11.85 -0.55
N SER A 795 4.53 11.76 -1.78
CA SER A 795 3.15 11.35 -2.05
C SER A 795 2.90 9.87 -1.73
N SER A 796 3.82 8.98 -2.11
CA SER A 796 3.72 7.55 -1.78
C SER A 796 3.82 7.31 -0.26
N LYS A 797 4.61 8.10 0.45
CA LYS A 797 4.70 8.04 1.93
C LYS A 797 3.41 8.47 2.61
N ALA A 798 2.77 9.54 2.12
CA ALA A 798 1.46 9.97 2.62
C ALA A 798 0.40 8.86 2.47
N MET A 799 0.35 8.21 1.30
CA MET A 799 -0.53 7.06 1.06
C MET A 799 -0.17 5.86 1.96
N GLY A 800 1.11 5.49 2.00
CA GLY A 800 1.61 4.36 2.78
C GLY A 800 1.29 4.47 4.27
N LYS A 801 1.37 5.68 4.85
CA LYS A 801 0.99 5.90 6.26
C LYS A 801 -0.50 5.69 6.52
N LEU A 802 -1.38 6.11 5.61
CA LEU A 802 -2.82 5.87 5.75
C LEU A 802 -3.16 4.39 5.59
N LEU A 803 -2.57 3.72 4.59
CA LEU A 803 -2.72 2.27 4.39
C LEU A 803 -2.22 1.49 5.62
N GLY A 804 -1.05 1.84 6.16
CA GLY A 804 -0.52 1.27 7.39
C GLY A 804 -1.45 1.48 8.59
N LYS A 805 -2.18 2.59 8.65
CA LYS A 805 -3.20 2.82 9.69
C LYS A 805 -4.50 2.02 9.48
N GLY A 806 -4.56 1.17 8.46
CA GLY A 806 -5.69 0.29 8.15
C GLY A 806 -6.81 0.96 7.36
N TYR A 807 -6.55 2.13 6.77
CA TYR A 807 -7.44 2.73 5.79
C TYR A 807 -7.29 2.01 4.45
N ASP A 808 -8.40 1.85 3.74
CA ASP A 808 -8.43 1.15 2.45
C ASP A 808 -9.22 2.01 1.47
N PHE A 809 -8.50 2.54 0.48
CA PHE A 809 -8.93 3.56 -0.46
C PHE A 809 -8.18 3.45 -1.80
N VAL A 810 -8.66 4.19 -2.80
CA VAL A 810 -8.07 4.37 -4.15
C VAL A 810 -7.83 5.85 -4.41
N VAL A 811 -6.73 6.17 -5.07
CA VAL A 811 -6.41 7.51 -5.57
C VAL A 811 -6.65 7.53 -7.08
N VAL A 812 -7.44 8.51 -7.55
CA VAL A 812 -7.66 8.75 -8.97
C VAL A 812 -7.17 10.14 -9.30
N GLN A 813 -6.20 10.22 -10.19
CA GLN A 813 -5.44 11.43 -10.51
C GLN A 813 -5.55 11.73 -12.00
N SER A 814 -5.85 12.97 -12.38
CA SER A 814 -5.79 13.40 -13.79
C SER A 814 -4.36 13.39 -14.32
N ALA A 815 -4.14 12.97 -15.57
CA ALA A 815 -2.81 12.83 -16.18
C ALA A 815 -2.08 14.17 -16.45
N GLY A 816 -2.80 15.29 -16.45
CA GLY A 816 -2.27 16.62 -16.78
C GLY A 816 -2.62 17.06 -18.20
N ASN A 817 -2.53 18.38 -18.45
CA ASN A 817 -2.85 18.98 -19.74
C ASN A 817 -1.62 19.72 -20.32
N GLY A 818 -1.16 19.32 -21.51
CA GLY A 818 -0.08 19.96 -22.26
C GLY A 818 -0.56 20.78 -23.48
N ASN A 819 0.31 21.60 -24.06
CA ASN A 819 0.03 22.30 -25.33
C ASN A 819 0.19 21.38 -26.57
N SER A 820 -0.11 21.87 -27.77
CA SER A 820 -0.10 21.06 -29.01
C SER A 820 1.28 20.47 -29.40
N SER A 821 2.36 20.95 -28.77
CA SER A 821 3.73 20.45 -28.91
C SER A 821 4.11 19.41 -27.84
N GLN A 822 3.19 19.13 -26.90
CA GLN A 822 3.36 18.30 -25.70
C GLN A 822 2.38 17.10 -25.66
N ILE A 823 1.81 16.72 -26.81
CA ILE A 823 0.89 15.56 -26.90
C ILE A 823 1.67 14.28 -26.63
N GLY A 824 1.26 13.52 -25.60
CA GLY A 824 1.94 12.28 -25.19
C GLY A 824 3.20 12.50 -24.34
N ILE A 825 3.29 13.61 -23.61
CA ILE A 825 4.30 13.79 -22.56
C ILE A 825 3.97 12.88 -21.37
N ASP A 826 5.04 12.33 -20.78
CA ASP A 826 5.04 11.53 -19.57
C ASP A 826 4.21 12.20 -18.46
N TYR A 827 3.18 11.48 -17.98
CA TYR A 827 2.28 11.98 -16.94
C TYR A 827 3.00 12.27 -15.62
N THR A 828 4.21 11.73 -15.39
CA THR A 828 5.03 12.03 -14.21
C THR A 828 5.30 13.54 -14.04
N ASN A 829 5.24 14.30 -15.15
CA ASN A 829 5.37 15.76 -15.15
C ASN A 829 4.20 16.52 -14.51
N ASN A 830 3.04 15.89 -14.30
CA ASN A 830 1.88 16.54 -13.67
C ASN A 830 2.07 16.72 -12.14
N GLY A 831 2.98 15.96 -11.53
CA GLY A 831 3.27 16.01 -10.09
C GLY A 831 2.12 15.57 -9.18
N VAL A 832 2.37 15.51 -7.87
CA VAL A 832 1.54 14.87 -6.83
C VAL A 832 1.64 13.34 -6.84
N PHE A 833 0.59 12.61 -7.24
CA PHE A 833 0.60 11.14 -7.24
C PHE A 833 1.13 10.55 -8.55
N CYS A 834 1.09 11.32 -9.63
CA CYS A 834 1.64 10.92 -10.93
C CYS A 834 3.16 10.69 -10.92
N ALA A 835 3.88 11.32 -9.98
CA ALA A 835 5.33 11.21 -9.86
C ALA A 835 5.78 9.88 -9.24
N ILE A 836 4.85 9.09 -8.66
CA ILE A 836 5.17 7.83 -8.00
C ILE A 836 5.55 6.78 -9.06
N ASN A 837 6.69 6.14 -8.89
CA ASN A 837 7.17 5.03 -9.74
C ASN A 837 7.92 3.97 -8.91
N SER A 838 8.35 2.90 -9.56
CA SER A 838 9.04 1.78 -8.91
C SER A 838 10.39 2.16 -8.27
N ALA A 839 11.02 3.24 -8.70
CA ALA A 839 12.29 3.70 -8.16
C ALA A 839 12.14 4.62 -6.93
N ASN A 840 11.07 5.42 -6.88
CA ASN A 840 10.86 6.44 -5.85
C ASN A 840 9.70 6.16 -4.89
N CYS A 841 8.85 5.18 -5.19
CA CYS A 841 7.75 4.83 -4.30
C CYS A 841 8.33 4.34 -2.99
N PHE A 842 7.79 4.89 -1.91
CA PHE A 842 8.15 4.56 -0.55
C PHE A 842 8.12 3.04 -0.35
N SER A 843 9.30 2.43 -0.28
CA SER A 843 9.45 1.03 0.09
C SER A 843 9.72 0.98 1.60
N GLN A 844 8.85 0.30 2.35
CA GLN A 844 9.06 0.10 3.76
C GLN A 844 9.99 -1.11 4.00
N ASN A 845 11.21 -1.08 3.45
CA ASN A 845 12.23 -2.10 3.75
C ASN A 845 13.16 -1.72 4.91
N ASN A 846 12.83 -0.65 5.66
CA ASN A 846 13.54 -0.26 6.86
C ASN A 846 12.60 0.08 8.03
N GLY A 847 11.85 -0.92 8.50
CA GLY A 847 11.36 -1.01 9.88
C GLY A 847 10.24 -0.05 10.32
N ILE A 848 9.53 -0.48 11.38
CA ILE A 848 8.82 0.40 12.33
C ILE A 848 7.40 0.88 11.89
N PHE A 849 6.43 -0.06 11.84
CA PHE A 849 4.98 0.06 12.18
C PHE A 849 3.91 -0.19 11.09
N HIS A 850 2.98 -1.07 11.50
CA HIS A 850 1.74 -1.57 10.87
C HIS A 850 1.94 -2.33 9.55
N SER A 851 1.07 -3.32 9.30
CA SER A 851 1.13 -4.33 8.21
C SER A 851 1.96 -3.84 7.02
N ALA A 852 3.11 -4.46 6.75
CA ALA A 852 4.05 -4.00 5.73
C ALA A 852 3.28 -3.64 4.46
N VAL A 853 3.15 -2.33 4.20
CA VAL A 853 2.53 -1.84 2.98
C VAL A 853 3.61 -1.96 1.93
N SER A 854 3.44 -2.90 1.02
CA SER A 854 4.37 -3.08 -0.08
C SER A 854 4.28 -1.90 -1.04
N GLN A 855 5.30 -1.76 -1.88
CA GLN A 855 5.27 -0.80 -2.98
C GLN A 855 4.08 -1.03 -3.91
N ASN A 856 3.79 -2.30 -4.22
CA ASN A 856 2.63 -2.70 -5.01
C ASN A 856 1.32 -2.33 -4.31
N ASP A 857 1.22 -2.50 -2.98
CA ASP A 857 0.03 -2.07 -2.23
C ASP A 857 -0.27 -0.57 -2.39
N ILE A 858 0.72 0.27 -2.70
CA ILE A 858 0.54 1.70 -2.97
C ILE A 858 0.23 1.92 -4.46
N MET A 859 1.08 1.41 -5.35
CA MET A 859 1.01 1.67 -6.79
C MET A 859 -0.25 1.08 -7.43
N ASP A 860 -0.69 -0.10 -7.00
CA ASP A 860 -1.89 -0.79 -7.51
C ASP A 860 -3.19 -0.05 -7.14
N ARG A 861 -3.12 0.98 -6.28
CA ARG A 861 -4.27 1.79 -5.83
C ARG A 861 -4.34 3.16 -6.50
N ILE A 862 -3.43 3.46 -7.42
CA ILE A 862 -3.37 4.75 -8.11
C ILE A 862 -3.79 4.55 -9.56
N LEU A 863 -4.82 5.29 -9.98
CA LEU A 863 -5.27 5.38 -11.36
C LEU A 863 -4.95 6.77 -11.92
N VAL A 864 -4.13 6.82 -12.96
CA VAL A 864 -3.85 8.01 -13.74
C VAL A 864 -4.82 8.06 -14.94
N VAL A 865 -5.49 9.20 -15.13
CA VAL A 865 -6.60 9.32 -16.06
C VAL A 865 -6.34 10.30 -17.19
N SER A 866 -6.29 9.76 -18.40
CA SER A 866 -6.13 10.49 -19.65
C SER A 866 -7.48 10.84 -20.28
N ALA A 867 -7.52 11.90 -21.09
CA ALA A 867 -8.75 12.46 -21.65
C ALA A 867 -8.98 12.03 -23.11
N THR A 868 -10.23 11.67 -23.41
CA THR A 868 -10.70 11.37 -24.77
C THR A 868 -11.81 12.30 -25.22
N ASP A 869 -11.95 12.44 -26.54
CA ASP A 869 -13.08 13.11 -27.17
C ASP A 869 -14.27 12.15 -27.40
N ARG A 870 -15.31 12.66 -28.08
CA ARG A 870 -16.52 11.87 -28.37
C ARG A 870 -16.30 10.73 -29.37
N ASP A 871 -15.25 10.79 -30.16
CA ASP A 871 -14.88 9.80 -31.16
C ASP A 871 -13.83 8.81 -30.60
N ASN A 872 -13.67 8.77 -29.28
CA ASN A 872 -12.73 7.93 -28.53
C ASN A 872 -11.25 8.17 -28.91
N GLN A 873 -10.92 9.37 -29.40
CA GLN A 873 -9.54 9.78 -29.64
C GLN A 873 -8.96 10.41 -28.39
N LEU A 874 -7.70 10.15 -28.07
CA LEU A 874 -6.99 10.94 -27.06
C LEU A 874 -6.99 12.42 -27.47
N THR A 875 -7.33 13.30 -26.54
CA THR A 875 -7.39 14.73 -26.83
C THR A 875 -6.00 15.31 -27.05
N ARG A 876 -5.90 16.36 -27.88
CA ARG A 876 -4.64 17.06 -28.19
C ARG A 876 -3.93 17.73 -27.01
N PHE A 877 -4.50 17.65 -25.82
CA PHE A 877 -3.96 18.24 -24.61
C PHE A 877 -3.69 17.17 -23.54
N SER A 878 -4.19 15.93 -23.71
CA SER A 878 -3.97 14.90 -22.69
C SER A 878 -2.50 14.51 -22.68
N ASN A 879 -1.89 14.64 -21.50
CA ASN A 879 -0.69 13.86 -21.20
C ASN A 879 -1.06 12.37 -21.12
N GLY A 880 -0.04 11.51 -21.19
CA GLY A 880 -0.19 10.07 -21.03
C GLY A 880 1.09 9.31 -21.41
N GLY A 881 1.21 8.06 -20.95
CA GLY A 881 2.35 7.18 -21.24
C GLY A 881 3.61 7.35 -20.36
N THR A 882 4.43 6.28 -20.38
CA THR A 882 5.79 5.99 -19.81
C THR A 882 6.01 5.79 -18.31
N GLY A 883 5.08 6.09 -17.41
CA GLY A 883 5.25 5.78 -15.98
C GLY A 883 4.77 4.38 -15.55
N ASP A 884 5.09 3.99 -14.30
CA ASP A 884 4.83 2.65 -13.75
C ASP A 884 3.42 2.44 -13.15
N LEU A 885 2.57 3.48 -13.12
CA LEU A 885 1.23 3.45 -12.53
C LEU A 885 0.15 2.95 -13.50
N ASN A 886 -1.00 2.56 -12.95
CA ASN A 886 -2.17 2.14 -13.73
C ASN A 886 -2.76 3.32 -14.51
N GLU A 887 -2.77 3.23 -15.84
CA GLU A 887 -3.27 4.30 -16.72
C GLU A 887 -4.57 3.90 -17.44
N ILE A 888 -5.56 4.77 -17.42
CA ILE A 888 -6.86 4.55 -18.06
C ILE A 888 -7.38 5.83 -18.73
N ALA A 889 -8.19 5.68 -19.78
CA ALA A 889 -8.81 6.82 -20.46
C ALA A 889 -10.28 7.00 -20.03
N ALA A 890 -10.75 8.24 -20.03
CA ALA A 890 -12.19 8.56 -19.94
C ALA A 890 -12.55 9.81 -20.76
N PRO A 891 -13.84 10.03 -21.09
CA PRO A 891 -14.28 11.24 -21.77
C PRO A 891 -13.88 12.51 -21.00
N GLY A 892 -13.11 13.38 -21.65
CA GLY A 892 -12.58 14.60 -21.06
C GLY A 892 -12.80 15.86 -21.89
N ASP A 893 -13.27 15.77 -23.13
CA ASP A 893 -13.55 16.94 -23.98
C ASP A 893 -15.04 17.34 -23.97
N ASN A 894 -15.34 18.63 -23.77
CA ASN A 894 -16.67 19.20 -23.86
C ASN A 894 -17.68 18.51 -22.92
N ILE A 895 -17.30 18.44 -21.64
CA ILE A 895 -18.06 17.80 -20.56
C ILE A 895 -18.93 18.84 -19.86
N TYR A 896 -20.25 18.71 -20.02
CA TYR A 896 -21.24 19.57 -19.37
C TYR A 896 -21.47 19.16 -17.91
N SER A 897 -21.19 20.03 -16.95
CA SER A 897 -21.42 19.79 -15.51
C SER A 897 -21.67 21.09 -14.73
N CYS A 898 -21.88 20.96 -13.42
CA CYS A 898 -22.17 22.03 -12.46
C CYS A 898 -21.02 23.07 -12.39
N ILE A 899 -21.31 24.32 -12.08
CA ILE A 899 -20.31 25.33 -11.69
C ILE A 899 -20.90 26.20 -10.57
N THR A 900 -20.11 27.05 -9.91
CA THR A 900 -20.68 27.96 -8.91
C THR A 900 -21.68 28.93 -9.53
N GLY A 901 -22.46 29.62 -8.69
CA GLY A 901 -23.58 30.44 -9.14
C GLY A 901 -24.83 29.64 -9.53
N SER A 902 -24.90 28.36 -9.15
CA SER A 902 -26.02 27.44 -9.48
C SER A 902 -26.21 27.25 -10.99
N SER A 903 -25.12 27.15 -11.74
CA SER A 903 -25.11 27.13 -13.20
C SER A 903 -24.35 25.91 -13.74
N TYR A 904 -24.24 25.81 -15.07
CA TYR A 904 -23.60 24.69 -15.74
C TYR A 904 -22.73 25.20 -16.89
N ARG A 905 -21.66 24.47 -17.21
CA ARG A 905 -20.76 24.81 -18.32
C ARG A 905 -20.11 23.54 -18.90
N ASN A 906 -19.80 23.60 -20.21
CA ASN A 906 -18.88 22.64 -20.82
C ASN A 906 -17.43 23.01 -20.47
N MET A 907 -16.68 22.02 -20.01
CA MET A 907 -15.26 22.12 -19.71
C MET A 907 -14.52 20.95 -20.36
N SER A 908 -13.27 21.17 -20.76
CA SER A 908 -12.42 20.17 -21.40
C SER A 908 -11.11 20.04 -20.60
N GLY A 909 -10.68 18.81 -20.32
CA GLY A 909 -9.46 18.53 -19.57
C GLY A 909 -9.42 17.10 -19.03
N THR A 910 -8.22 16.61 -18.71
CA THR A 910 -8.04 15.38 -17.92
C THR A 910 -8.73 15.47 -16.56
N SER A 911 -8.88 16.69 -16.03
CA SER A 911 -9.68 17.03 -14.85
C SER A 911 -11.18 16.68 -14.94
N MET A 912 -11.74 16.56 -16.14
CA MET A 912 -13.12 16.10 -16.36
C MET A 912 -13.20 14.59 -16.61
N ALA A 913 -12.09 13.97 -17.01
CA ALA A 913 -11.98 12.52 -17.21
C ALA A 913 -11.80 11.77 -15.87
N ALA A 914 -10.89 12.24 -15.01
CA ALA A 914 -10.62 11.68 -13.68
C ALA A 914 -11.88 11.45 -12.80
N PRO A 915 -12.82 12.41 -12.66
CA PRO A 915 -14.04 12.19 -11.89
C PRO A 915 -14.94 11.09 -12.46
N MET A 916 -14.84 10.77 -13.75
CA MET A 916 -15.60 9.66 -14.32
C MET A 916 -15.07 8.32 -13.80
N VAL A 917 -13.75 8.14 -13.82
CA VAL A 917 -13.09 6.95 -13.28
C VAL A 917 -13.32 6.84 -11.78
N THR A 918 -13.20 7.95 -11.03
CA THR A 918 -13.55 8.00 -9.60
C THR A 918 -14.95 7.45 -9.32
N ALA A 919 -15.94 7.89 -10.12
CA ALA A 919 -17.31 7.45 -9.96
C ALA A 919 -17.50 5.96 -10.31
N VAL A 920 -16.77 5.45 -11.31
CA VAL A 920 -16.80 4.03 -11.70
C VAL A 920 -16.15 3.14 -10.64
N CYS A 921 -15.00 3.52 -10.09
CA CYS A 921 -14.40 2.84 -8.94
C CYS A 921 -15.38 2.82 -7.75
N GLY A 922 -16.04 3.95 -7.47
CA GLY A 922 -17.07 4.05 -6.43
C GLY A 922 -18.27 3.12 -6.65
N LEU A 923 -18.76 3.01 -7.89
CA LEU A 923 -19.84 2.08 -8.24
C LEU A 923 -19.40 0.61 -8.15
N THR A 924 -18.18 0.30 -8.57
CA THR A 924 -17.58 -1.04 -8.51
C THR A 924 -17.46 -1.50 -7.06
N TRP A 925 -16.95 -0.63 -6.18
CA TRP A 925 -16.87 -0.90 -4.75
C TRP A 925 -18.24 -0.96 -4.07
N SER A 926 -19.19 -0.14 -4.54
CA SER A 926 -20.58 -0.24 -4.12
C SER A 926 -21.19 -1.60 -4.48
N ALA A 927 -20.83 -2.14 -5.64
CA ALA A 927 -21.27 -3.43 -6.12
C ALA A 927 -20.61 -4.60 -5.37
N ASN A 928 -19.49 -4.42 -4.67
CA ASN A 928 -18.95 -5.41 -3.73
C ASN A 928 -18.06 -4.74 -2.67
N LYS A 929 -18.57 -4.59 -1.44
CA LYS A 929 -17.85 -3.93 -0.33
C LYS A 929 -16.71 -4.75 0.27
N ALA A 930 -16.59 -6.03 -0.09
CA ALA A 930 -15.50 -6.88 0.37
C ALA A 930 -14.21 -6.66 -0.43
N LEU A 931 -14.30 -6.03 -1.61
CA LEU A 931 -13.13 -5.70 -2.41
C LEU A 931 -12.21 -4.74 -1.67
N SER A 932 -10.90 -4.96 -1.80
CA SER A 932 -9.88 -3.97 -1.47
C SER A 932 -9.81 -2.89 -2.55
N GLY A 933 -9.18 -1.75 -2.23
CA GLY A 933 -8.96 -0.69 -3.22
C GLY A 933 -8.18 -1.15 -4.46
N ALA A 934 -7.13 -1.95 -4.29
CA ALA A 934 -6.36 -2.51 -5.41
C ALA A 934 -7.27 -3.38 -6.31
N GLN A 935 -8.04 -4.30 -5.72
CA GLN A 935 -8.99 -5.12 -6.48
C GLN A 935 -10.05 -4.31 -7.23
N VAL A 936 -10.47 -3.17 -6.70
CA VAL A 936 -11.35 -2.25 -7.41
C VAL A 936 -10.64 -1.66 -8.63
N VAL A 937 -9.38 -1.25 -8.51
CA VAL A 937 -8.57 -0.78 -9.64
C VAL A 937 -8.45 -1.86 -10.70
N ASP A 938 -8.07 -3.08 -10.32
CA ASP A 938 -7.90 -4.19 -11.25
C ASP A 938 -9.19 -4.57 -11.99
N LEU A 939 -10.33 -4.58 -11.28
CA LEU A 939 -11.63 -4.83 -11.91
C LEU A 939 -12.02 -3.73 -12.88
N VAL A 940 -11.68 -2.46 -12.59
CA VAL A 940 -11.96 -1.34 -13.50
C VAL A 940 -11.05 -1.40 -14.73
N MET A 941 -9.76 -1.66 -14.54
CA MET A 941 -8.74 -1.76 -15.59
C MET A 941 -8.99 -2.95 -16.52
N GLY A 942 -9.32 -4.11 -15.95
CA GLY A 942 -9.57 -5.34 -16.71
C GLY A 942 -10.91 -5.38 -17.45
N ASN A 943 -11.77 -4.37 -17.30
CA ASN A 943 -13.13 -4.36 -17.84
C ASN A 943 -13.46 -3.03 -18.57
N THR A 944 -12.64 -2.69 -19.56
CA THR A 944 -12.84 -1.51 -20.43
C THR A 944 -13.64 -1.87 -21.69
N SER A 945 -14.29 -0.87 -22.31
CA SER A 945 -15.21 -1.09 -23.44
C SER A 945 -14.56 -1.07 -24.81
N VAL A 946 -13.60 -0.16 -24.99
CA VAL A 946 -12.88 0.13 -26.22
C VAL A 946 -11.51 0.70 -25.89
N THR A 947 -10.58 0.61 -26.82
CA THR A 947 -9.26 1.23 -26.70
C THR A 947 -9.27 2.63 -27.31
N ALA A 948 -8.70 3.61 -26.62
CA ALA A 948 -8.52 4.96 -27.14
C ALA A 948 -7.57 4.94 -28.34
N ALA A 949 -7.97 5.60 -29.43
CA ALA A 949 -7.12 5.73 -30.60
C ALA A 949 -6.15 6.90 -30.43
N THR A 950 -4.89 6.67 -30.81
CA THR A 950 -3.78 7.62 -30.64
C THR A 950 -3.46 8.30 -31.98
N ASN A 951 -3.10 9.59 -31.94
CA ASN A 951 -2.61 10.35 -33.10
C ASN A 951 -1.06 10.38 -33.17
N SER A 952 -0.36 9.71 -32.25
CA SER A 952 1.10 9.75 -32.14
C SER A 952 1.73 8.38 -32.38
N THR A 953 2.91 8.38 -32.99
CA THR A 953 3.75 7.20 -33.25
C THR A 953 4.48 6.69 -32.00
N ALA A 954 4.10 7.15 -30.79
CA ALA A 954 4.82 6.90 -29.53
C ALA A 954 4.14 5.86 -28.62
N ASP A 955 3.00 5.27 -29.04
CA ASP A 955 2.35 4.21 -28.26
C ASP A 955 3.08 2.88 -28.45
N THR A 956 3.93 2.52 -27.48
CA THR A 956 4.58 1.20 -27.40
C THR A 956 3.75 0.17 -26.62
N ASN A 957 2.59 0.53 -26.04
CA ASN A 957 1.91 -0.28 -25.02
C ASN A 957 0.56 -0.89 -25.43
N GLY A 958 0.21 -0.89 -26.72
CA GLY A 958 -0.95 -1.65 -27.20
C GLY A 958 -2.32 -1.00 -26.94
N GLY A 959 -2.34 0.32 -26.76
CA GLY A 959 -3.53 1.15 -26.66
C GLY A 959 -4.23 1.15 -25.29
N MET A 960 -4.66 2.33 -24.85
CA MET A 960 -5.23 2.58 -23.52
C MET A 960 -6.73 2.31 -23.45
N GLY A 961 -7.19 1.50 -22.51
CA GLY A 961 -8.62 1.20 -22.35
C GLY A 961 -9.44 2.41 -21.87
N ILE A 962 -10.63 2.60 -22.44
CA ILE A 962 -11.62 3.59 -21.97
C ILE A 962 -12.54 2.95 -20.93
N VAL A 963 -12.66 3.60 -19.77
CA VAL A 963 -13.45 3.12 -18.63
C VAL A 963 -14.90 2.77 -19.00
N ASP A 964 -15.40 1.64 -18.49
CA ASP A 964 -16.81 1.23 -18.63
C ASP A 964 -17.41 0.84 -17.28
N ALA A 965 -18.40 1.62 -16.84
CA ALA A 965 -19.11 1.44 -15.58
C ALA A 965 -19.89 0.12 -15.51
N ASN A 966 -20.50 -0.30 -16.62
CA ASN A 966 -21.34 -1.49 -16.65
C ASN A 966 -20.49 -2.75 -16.58
N LEU A 967 -19.38 -2.81 -17.31
CA LEU A 967 -18.47 -3.95 -17.29
C LEU A 967 -17.80 -4.09 -15.93
N ALA A 968 -17.28 -3.00 -15.36
CA ALA A 968 -16.66 -3.00 -14.04
C ALA A 968 -17.63 -3.42 -12.91
N VAL A 969 -18.84 -2.85 -12.88
CA VAL A 969 -19.88 -3.23 -11.90
C VAL A 969 -20.29 -4.70 -12.09
N SER A 970 -20.46 -5.16 -13.34
CA SER A 970 -20.79 -6.56 -13.62
C SER A 970 -19.71 -7.51 -13.10
N ALA A 971 -18.43 -7.13 -13.26
CA ALA A 971 -17.31 -7.92 -12.77
C ALA A 971 -17.28 -7.98 -11.25
N ALA A 972 -17.47 -6.84 -10.56
CA ALA A 972 -17.56 -6.80 -9.10
C ALA A 972 -18.75 -7.60 -8.53
N VAL A 973 -19.89 -7.64 -9.22
CA VAL A 973 -21.00 -8.51 -8.77
C VAL A 973 -20.64 -9.98 -8.94
N ARG A 974 -19.94 -10.35 -10.03
CA ARG A 974 -19.49 -11.73 -10.23
C ARG A 974 -18.55 -12.17 -9.11
N THR A 975 -17.70 -11.29 -8.56
CA THR A 975 -16.77 -11.65 -7.47
C THR A 975 -17.43 -11.92 -6.10
N ARG A 976 -18.77 -11.79 -5.98
CA ARG A 976 -19.51 -12.19 -4.77
C ARG A 976 -19.70 -13.72 -4.72
N GLY A 977 -18.66 -14.47 -4.35
CA GLY A 977 -18.72 -15.93 -4.21
C GLY A 977 -19.52 -16.41 -2.98
N THR A 978 -20.26 -17.52 -3.11
CA THR A 978 -20.87 -18.25 -1.98
C THR A 978 -20.08 -19.54 -1.75
N ASP A 979 -19.49 -19.71 -0.57
CA ASP A 979 -18.73 -20.92 -0.19
C ASP A 979 -19.66 -22.13 0.00
N TYR A 980 -19.25 -23.31 -0.47
CA TYR A 980 -20.01 -24.56 -0.29
C TYR A 980 -19.11 -25.80 -0.26
N GLY A 981 -19.59 -26.86 0.39
CA GLY A 981 -18.92 -28.17 0.40
C GLY A 981 -19.93 -29.31 0.35
N TYR A 982 -19.42 -30.54 0.22
CA TYR A 982 -20.21 -31.77 0.19
C TYR A 982 -19.85 -32.65 1.39
N VAL A 983 -20.83 -33.32 1.98
CA VAL A 983 -20.62 -34.31 3.04
C VAL A 983 -21.07 -35.67 2.53
N VAL A 984 -20.18 -36.65 2.64
CA VAL A 984 -20.37 -38.01 2.10
C VAL A 984 -20.03 -39.07 3.13
N ASP A 985 -20.54 -40.28 2.93
CA ASP A 985 -20.16 -41.47 3.71
C ASP A 985 -18.79 -41.98 3.23
N ALA A 986 -17.84 -42.10 4.16
CA ALA A 986 -16.49 -42.55 3.85
C ALA A 986 -16.43 -43.97 3.26
N THR A 987 -17.43 -44.82 3.46
CA THR A 987 -17.39 -46.25 3.06
C THR A 987 -18.00 -46.55 1.70
N ASN A 988 -18.72 -45.60 1.11
CA ASN A 988 -19.43 -45.83 -0.16
C ASN A 988 -19.60 -44.55 -1.02
N ASN A 989 -19.06 -43.41 -0.56
CA ASN A 989 -19.14 -42.10 -1.21
C ASN A 989 -20.57 -41.56 -1.45
N ASN A 990 -21.59 -42.14 -0.80
CA ASN A 990 -22.96 -41.64 -0.91
C ASN A 990 -23.11 -40.31 -0.16
N ALA A 991 -23.87 -39.39 -0.75
CA ALA A 991 -24.20 -38.11 -0.15
C ALA A 991 -24.97 -38.27 1.18
N LEU A 992 -24.53 -37.56 2.22
CA LEU A 992 -25.17 -37.54 3.54
C LEU A 992 -26.13 -36.35 3.66
N ALA A 993 -27.36 -36.58 3.20
CA ALA A 993 -28.45 -35.63 3.41
C ALA A 993 -28.69 -35.38 4.91
N ASN A 994 -28.98 -34.12 5.26
CA ASN A 994 -29.21 -33.67 6.64
C ASN A 994 -27.99 -33.70 7.58
N ALA A 995 -26.79 -34.02 7.09
CA ALA A 995 -25.57 -33.80 7.88
C ALA A 995 -25.49 -32.33 8.33
N THR A 996 -25.08 -32.10 9.57
CA THR A 996 -25.02 -30.79 10.20
C THR A 996 -23.59 -30.27 10.21
N VAL A 997 -23.41 -29.03 9.73
CA VAL A 997 -22.15 -28.29 9.73
C VAL A 997 -22.28 -27.10 10.67
N LYS A 998 -21.57 -27.11 11.80
CA LYS A 998 -21.43 -25.93 12.66
C LYS A 998 -20.13 -25.21 12.36
N LEU A 999 -20.19 -23.89 12.34
CA LEU A 999 -19.05 -23.06 11.96
C LEU A 999 -18.54 -22.30 13.18
N HIS A 1000 -17.32 -22.57 13.61
CA HIS A 1000 -16.65 -21.89 14.72
C HIS A 1000 -15.63 -20.88 14.19
N LYS A 1001 -15.59 -19.67 14.76
CA LYS A 1001 -14.57 -18.68 14.42
C LYS A 1001 -13.21 -19.07 15.01
N GLY A 1002 -12.17 -19.15 14.18
CA GLY A 1002 -10.85 -19.60 14.60
C GLY A 1002 -10.82 -21.11 14.79
N ASN A 1003 -10.69 -21.58 16.04
CA ASN A 1003 -10.60 -23.01 16.37
C ASN A 1003 -11.94 -23.60 16.82
N LYS A 1004 -11.97 -24.92 17.07
CA LYS A 1004 -13.18 -25.67 17.52
C LYS A 1004 -13.85 -25.16 18.80
N ASN A 1005 -13.15 -24.40 19.63
CA ASN A 1005 -13.71 -23.81 20.86
C ASN A 1005 -14.18 -22.36 20.66
N GLY A 1006 -14.04 -21.82 19.45
CA GLY A 1006 -14.47 -20.48 19.09
C GLY A 1006 -15.99 -20.31 19.09
N PRO A 1007 -16.49 -19.06 19.19
CA PRO A 1007 -17.91 -18.79 19.06
C PRO A 1007 -18.40 -19.17 17.66
N LEU A 1008 -19.67 -19.56 17.57
CA LEU A 1008 -20.30 -19.84 16.28
C LEU A 1008 -20.32 -18.59 15.39
N ALA A 1009 -20.10 -18.78 14.09
CA ALA A 1009 -20.01 -17.72 13.09
C ALA A 1009 -21.17 -17.79 12.07
N GLY A 1010 -21.65 -16.61 11.64
CA GLY A 1010 -22.81 -16.46 10.74
C GLY A 1010 -24.15 -16.33 11.48
N ASN A 1011 -25.25 -16.15 10.73
CA ASN A 1011 -26.58 -15.84 11.28
C ASN A 1011 -27.18 -16.96 12.15
N SER A 1012 -26.85 -18.23 11.87
CA SER A 1012 -27.27 -19.40 12.65
C SER A 1012 -26.10 -20.13 13.32
N GLY A 1013 -24.89 -20.05 12.77
CA GLY A 1013 -23.76 -20.86 13.21
C GLY A 1013 -23.84 -22.35 12.85
N THR A 1014 -24.96 -22.80 12.30
CA THR A 1014 -25.29 -24.20 12.03
C THR A 1014 -26.03 -24.30 10.70
N TYR A 1015 -25.59 -25.20 9.83
CA TYR A 1015 -26.08 -25.41 8.48
C TYR A 1015 -26.35 -26.91 8.27
N THR A 1016 -27.26 -27.23 7.35
CA THR A 1016 -27.69 -28.61 7.10
C THR A 1016 -27.52 -28.93 5.62
N CYS A 1017 -27.00 -30.12 5.32
CA CYS A 1017 -26.76 -30.57 3.96
C CYS A 1017 -28.07 -30.93 3.25
N ASP A 1018 -28.16 -30.60 1.96
CA ASP A 1018 -29.29 -30.97 1.11
C ASP A 1018 -29.23 -32.45 0.65
N SER A 1019 -30.14 -32.87 -0.23
CA SER A 1019 -30.20 -34.26 -0.73
C SER A 1019 -28.96 -34.71 -1.50
N SER A 1020 -28.14 -33.78 -1.98
CA SER A 1020 -26.86 -34.05 -2.62
C SER A 1020 -25.69 -34.03 -1.63
N GLY A 1021 -25.96 -33.93 -0.33
CA GLY A 1021 -24.93 -33.80 0.71
C GLY A 1021 -24.30 -32.40 0.72
N ARG A 1022 -24.84 -31.43 -0.03
CA ARG A 1022 -24.25 -30.10 -0.15
C ARG A 1022 -24.69 -29.19 0.99
N PHE A 1023 -23.74 -28.52 1.63
CA PHE A 1023 -24.02 -27.36 2.49
C PHE A 1023 -23.52 -26.08 1.81
N THR A 1024 -24.20 -24.96 2.05
CA THR A 1024 -23.79 -23.63 1.58
C THR A 1024 -23.59 -22.73 2.79
N LEU A 1025 -22.43 -22.10 2.88
CA LEU A 1025 -22.11 -21.14 3.92
C LEU A 1025 -22.60 -19.74 3.51
N PRO A 1026 -23.09 -18.91 4.45
CA PRO A 1026 -23.40 -17.52 4.16
C PRO A 1026 -22.12 -16.74 3.89
N GLU A 1027 -22.24 -15.50 3.41
CA GLU A 1027 -21.10 -14.58 3.34
C GLU A 1027 -20.48 -14.40 4.74
N LEU A 1028 -19.19 -14.71 4.84
CA LEU A 1028 -18.41 -14.69 6.08
C LEU A 1028 -17.20 -13.77 5.89
N PRO A 1029 -16.80 -13.00 6.91
CA PRO A 1029 -15.56 -12.22 6.86
C PRO A 1029 -14.33 -13.07 6.54
N LEU A 1030 -13.28 -12.44 6.02
CA LEU A 1030 -11.97 -13.07 5.89
C LEU A 1030 -11.49 -13.62 7.25
N GLY A 1031 -10.84 -14.77 7.20
CA GLY A 1031 -10.25 -15.42 8.36
C GLY A 1031 -10.38 -16.93 8.35
N THR A 1032 -9.75 -17.54 9.35
CA THR A 1032 -9.80 -18.99 9.57
C THR A 1032 -10.99 -19.37 10.43
N TYR A 1033 -11.69 -20.42 10.02
CA TYR A 1033 -12.82 -21.03 10.69
C TYR A 1033 -12.57 -22.51 10.92
N THR A 1034 -13.32 -23.12 11.85
CA THR A 1034 -13.38 -24.57 12.01
C THR A 1034 -14.80 -25.05 11.73
N LEU A 1035 -14.96 -25.98 10.80
CA LEU A 1035 -16.18 -26.73 10.57
C LEU A 1035 -16.25 -27.90 11.56
N GLU A 1036 -17.33 -28.00 12.33
CA GLU A 1036 -17.74 -29.20 13.07
C GLU A 1036 -18.84 -29.89 12.25
N ILE A 1037 -18.52 -31.04 11.67
CA ILE A 1037 -19.39 -31.77 10.72
C ILE A 1037 -19.86 -33.05 11.39
N SER A 1038 -21.17 -33.24 11.47
CA SER A 1038 -21.79 -34.36 12.19
C SER A 1038 -23.03 -34.91 11.47
N ALA A 1039 -23.25 -36.21 11.60
CA ALA A 1039 -24.47 -36.88 11.15
C ALA A 1039 -24.79 -38.02 12.14
N GLU A 1040 -26.07 -38.37 12.29
CA GLU A 1040 -26.48 -39.47 13.17
C GLU A 1040 -25.89 -40.80 12.67
N GLY A 1041 -25.22 -41.55 13.55
CA GLY A 1041 -24.55 -42.79 13.19
C GLY A 1041 -23.14 -42.63 12.60
N TYR A 1042 -22.55 -41.42 12.66
CA TYR A 1042 -21.21 -41.12 12.16
C TYR A 1042 -20.33 -40.47 13.24
N VAL A 1043 -19.02 -40.64 13.11
CA VAL A 1043 -18.01 -39.94 13.91
C VAL A 1043 -17.94 -38.47 13.49
N THR A 1044 -18.09 -37.54 14.44
CA THR A 1044 -17.98 -36.09 14.18
C THR A 1044 -16.57 -35.72 13.70
N LYS A 1045 -16.49 -34.96 12.60
CA LYS A 1045 -15.24 -34.48 12.00
C LYS A 1045 -15.07 -32.98 12.23
N PHE A 1046 -13.83 -32.55 12.48
CA PHE A 1046 -13.46 -31.13 12.50
C PHE A 1046 -12.55 -30.84 11.31
N SER A 1047 -12.78 -29.72 10.61
CA SER A 1047 -11.91 -29.28 9.51
C SER A 1047 -11.67 -27.79 9.56
N THR A 1048 -10.49 -27.34 9.13
CA THR A 1048 -10.18 -25.92 8.96
C THR A 1048 -10.79 -25.43 7.66
N TRP A 1049 -11.36 -24.22 7.66
CA TRP A 1049 -11.89 -23.53 6.49
C TRP A 1049 -11.36 -22.10 6.49
N THR A 1050 -10.52 -21.74 5.53
CA THR A 1050 -9.88 -20.41 5.51
C THR A 1050 -10.47 -19.58 4.39
N ILE A 1051 -11.14 -18.49 4.76
CA ILE A 1051 -11.60 -17.49 3.80
C ILE A 1051 -10.47 -16.48 3.63
N ILE A 1052 -9.75 -16.60 2.52
CA ILE A 1052 -8.62 -15.73 2.18
C ILE A 1052 -9.05 -14.68 1.15
N ASP A 1053 -8.35 -13.54 1.17
CA ASP A 1053 -8.44 -12.53 0.12
C ASP A 1053 -7.49 -12.97 -1.01
N SER A 1054 -8.03 -13.53 -2.09
CA SER A 1054 -7.21 -14.29 -3.04
C SER A 1054 -6.64 -13.46 -4.19
N GLY A 1055 -6.45 -12.15 -4.05
CA GLY A 1055 -5.58 -11.33 -4.93
C GLY A 1055 -5.43 -11.76 -6.41
N ILE A 1056 -6.54 -11.88 -7.14
CA ILE A 1056 -6.71 -11.80 -8.62
C ILE A 1056 -6.24 -12.96 -9.55
N THR A 1057 -7.06 -13.15 -10.61
CA THR A 1057 -6.87 -13.88 -11.90
C THR A 1057 -6.52 -15.36 -11.87
N ASP A 1058 -7.54 -16.21 -11.71
CA ASP A 1058 -8.06 -17.12 -12.75
C ASP A 1058 -9.01 -18.11 -12.07
N GLY A 1059 -10.32 -17.94 -12.27
CA GLY A 1059 -11.32 -18.67 -11.49
C GLY A 1059 -11.35 -18.26 -10.02
N MET A 1060 -12.54 -18.13 -9.46
CA MET A 1060 -12.66 -18.00 -8.01
C MET A 1060 -12.01 -19.24 -7.38
N SER A 1061 -11.09 -19.06 -6.45
CA SER A 1061 -10.81 -20.09 -5.44
C SER A 1061 -12.05 -20.21 -4.57
N LEU A 1062 -13.07 -20.90 -5.08
CA LEU A 1062 -14.13 -21.45 -4.25
C LEU A 1062 -13.41 -22.46 -3.34
N ASN A 1063 -13.39 -22.25 -2.03
CA ASN A 1063 -13.13 -23.38 -1.16
C ASN A 1063 -14.25 -24.39 -1.44
N ARG A 1064 -13.92 -25.48 -2.11
CA ARG A 1064 -14.80 -26.62 -2.37
C ARG A 1064 -14.10 -27.81 -1.74
N GLY A 1065 -14.76 -28.44 -0.78
CA GLY A 1065 -14.24 -29.62 -0.10
C GLY A 1065 -15.30 -30.70 -0.02
N THR A 1066 -14.87 -31.95 -0.24
CA THR A 1066 -15.64 -33.15 0.10
C THR A 1066 -15.22 -33.62 1.48
N PHE A 1067 -16.18 -33.71 2.40
CA PHE A 1067 -15.96 -34.11 3.77
C PHE A 1067 -16.55 -35.49 4.01
N ALA A 1068 -15.69 -36.51 3.96
CA ALA A 1068 -16.06 -37.87 4.30
C ALA A 1068 -16.26 -38.04 5.81
N LEU A 1069 -17.42 -38.54 6.23
CA LEU A 1069 -17.70 -38.97 7.60
C LEU A 1069 -17.62 -40.48 7.72
N THR A 1070 -16.94 -40.95 8.76
CA THR A 1070 -16.80 -42.37 9.10
C THR A 1070 -18.06 -42.85 9.84
N PRO A 1071 -18.82 -43.84 9.31
CA PRO A 1071 -19.85 -44.53 10.09
C PRO A 1071 -19.28 -45.08 11.41
N LEU A 1072 -20.07 -45.10 12.48
CA LEU A 1072 -19.65 -45.70 13.76
C LEU A 1072 -19.23 -47.16 13.55
N MET A 1073 -18.09 -47.54 14.13
CA MET A 1073 -17.47 -48.85 13.93
C MET A 1073 -17.48 -49.68 15.22
N ASN A 1074 -17.40 -51.00 15.08
CA ASN A 1074 -17.27 -51.90 16.23
C ASN A 1074 -15.92 -51.73 16.93
N GLU A 1075 -15.88 -52.06 18.23
CA GLU A 1075 -14.65 -52.01 19.03
C GLU A 1075 -13.57 -52.91 18.41
N GLY A 1076 -12.38 -52.34 18.14
CA GLY A 1076 -11.24 -53.04 17.53
C GLY A 1076 -11.07 -52.86 16.02
N GLN A 1077 -12.07 -52.31 15.31
CA GLN A 1077 -11.94 -51.98 13.89
C GLN A 1077 -11.18 -50.66 13.68
N TYR A 1078 -10.42 -50.59 12.59
CA TYR A 1078 -9.74 -49.36 12.16
C TYR A 1078 -10.28 -48.90 10.81
N ARG A 1079 -10.27 -47.58 10.60
CA ARG A 1079 -10.54 -46.99 9.29
C ARG A 1079 -9.52 -45.92 8.96
N ILE A 1080 -8.99 -45.97 7.76
CA ILE A 1080 -8.03 -45.01 7.23
C ILE A 1080 -8.73 -44.30 6.07
N VAL A 1081 -8.85 -42.98 6.16
CA VAL A 1081 -9.53 -42.15 5.15
C VAL A 1081 -8.53 -41.17 4.56
N LEU A 1082 -8.26 -41.30 3.27
CA LEU A 1082 -7.50 -40.38 2.45
C LEU A 1082 -8.44 -39.37 1.79
N SER A 1083 -8.04 -38.10 1.75
CA SER A 1083 -8.73 -37.03 1.02
C SER A 1083 -7.71 -36.02 0.52
N TRP A 1084 -7.92 -35.40 -0.64
CA TRP A 1084 -6.96 -34.47 -1.25
C TRP A 1084 -7.67 -33.32 -2.01
N GLY A 1085 -6.88 -32.42 -2.58
CA GLY A 1085 -7.30 -31.28 -3.40
C GLY A 1085 -7.47 -31.62 -4.88
N GLU A 1086 -7.61 -30.61 -5.73
CA GLU A 1086 -7.99 -30.83 -7.14
C GLU A 1086 -6.93 -31.56 -7.99
N THR A 1087 -5.67 -31.41 -7.61
CA THR A 1087 -4.52 -31.91 -8.35
C THR A 1087 -3.56 -32.64 -7.41
N PRO A 1088 -3.15 -33.89 -7.69
CA PRO A 1088 -3.51 -34.70 -8.85
C PRO A 1088 -4.93 -35.27 -8.78
N SER A 1089 -5.45 -35.75 -9.91
CA SER A 1089 -6.83 -36.23 -10.02
C SER A 1089 -7.09 -37.59 -9.38
N ASP A 1090 -6.04 -38.37 -9.12
CA ASP A 1090 -6.13 -39.77 -8.71
C ASP A 1090 -4.97 -40.10 -7.76
N LEU A 1091 -5.30 -40.29 -6.48
CA LEU A 1091 -4.39 -40.72 -5.41
C LEU A 1091 -4.89 -42.03 -4.81
N ASP A 1092 -4.03 -43.04 -4.81
CA ASP A 1092 -4.34 -44.40 -4.38
C ASP A 1092 -3.88 -44.66 -2.93
N SER A 1093 -4.69 -45.43 -2.20
CA SER A 1093 -4.47 -45.90 -0.83
C SER A 1093 -3.85 -47.28 -0.86
N HIS A 1094 -2.71 -47.43 -0.17
CA HIS A 1094 -2.01 -48.70 -0.06
C HIS A 1094 -1.88 -49.10 1.40
N LEU A 1095 -2.47 -50.23 1.78
CA LEU A 1095 -2.20 -50.89 3.06
C LEU A 1095 -1.43 -52.19 2.79
N THR A 1096 -0.19 -52.27 3.27
CA THR A 1096 0.63 -53.50 3.21
C THR A 1096 0.76 -54.12 4.60
N ALA A 1097 0.82 -55.45 4.65
CA ALA A 1097 0.98 -56.25 5.87
C ALA A 1097 1.51 -57.66 5.54
N ASN A 1098 1.77 -58.47 6.58
CA ASN A 1098 2.03 -59.91 6.48
C ASN A 1098 0.94 -60.71 7.19
N LEU A 1099 0.64 -61.91 6.70
CA LEU A 1099 -0.18 -62.91 7.40
C LEU A 1099 0.69 -63.79 8.31
N SER A 1100 0.05 -64.65 9.11
CA SER A 1100 0.73 -65.54 10.06
C SER A 1100 1.67 -66.55 9.40
N ASP A 1101 1.47 -66.87 8.12
CA ASP A 1101 2.35 -67.70 7.30
C ASP A 1101 3.47 -66.89 6.60
N SER A 1102 3.64 -65.63 6.98
CA SER A 1102 4.57 -64.65 6.40
C SER A 1102 4.26 -64.21 4.97
N SER A 1103 3.16 -64.67 4.36
CA SER A 1103 2.74 -64.19 3.03
C SER A 1103 2.40 -62.70 3.07
N GLN A 1104 2.69 -62.00 1.98
CA GLN A 1104 2.41 -60.56 1.84
C GLN A 1104 0.93 -60.33 1.57
N TYR A 1105 0.37 -59.34 2.26
CA TYR A 1105 -1.01 -58.89 2.13
C TYR A 1105 -1.01 -57.41 1.72
N HIS A 1106 -1.61 -57.08 0.58
CA HIS A 1106 -1.61 -55.71 0.02
C HIS A 1106 -3.00 -55.33 -0.46
N VAL A 1107 -3.54 -54.27 0.12
CA VAL A 1107 -4.84 -53.68 -0.26
C VAL A 1107 -4.57 -52.40 -1.03
N TYR A 1108 -5.04 -52.34 -2.29
CA TYR A 1108 -4.97 -51.19 -3.20
C TYR A 1108 -5.94 -51.37 -4.38
N TYR A 1109 -6.03 -50.43 -5.32
CA TYR A 1109 -7.07 -50.40 -6.38
C TYR A 1109 -7.27 -51.73 -7.14
N SER A 1110 -6.20 -52.50 -7.41
CA SER A 1110 -6.30 -53.75 -8.16
C SER A 1110 -6.65 -54.96 -7.27
N GLN A 1111 -6.34 -54.86 -5.98
CA GLN A 1111 -6.63 -55.85 -4.94
C GLN A 1111 -7.41 -55.20 -3.79
N LYS A 1112 -8.60 -54.69 -4.11
CA LYS A 1112 -9.45 -53.98 -3.13
C LYS A 1112 -9.80 -54.85 -1.92
N ASN A 1113 -10.03 -56.14 -2.17
CA ASN A 1113 -10.52 -57.10 -1.19
C ASN A 1113 -9.73 -58.42 -1.28
N PRO A 1114 -8.41 -58.43 -1.01
CA PRO A 1114 -7.58 -59.63 -1.18
C PRO A 1114 -8.08 -60.77 -0.28
N SER A 1115 -8.51 -60.42 0.94
CA SER A 1115 -9.30 -61.28 1.82
C SER A 1115 -10.16 -60.39 2.76
N PRO A 1116 -11.46 -60.24 2.49
CA PRO A 1116 -12.31 -59.22 3.12
C PRO A 1116 -12.48 -59.38 4.65
N GLU A 1117 -12.12 -60.53 5.22
CA GLU A 1117 -12.08 -60.73 6.68
C GLU A 1117 -10.97 -59.96 7.39
N TYR A 1118 -9.92 -59.52 6.69
CA TYR A 1118 -8.79 -58.79 7.28
C TYR A 1118 -8.88 -57.28 7.05
N ALA A 1119 -8.88 -56.84 5.79
CA ALA A 1119 -9.02 -55.43 5.42
C ALA A 1119 -9.54 -55.27 3.98
N ASN A 1120 -10.17 -54.12 3.73
CA ASN A 1120 -10.90 -53.81 2.51
C ASN A 1120 -10.63 -52.36 2.07
N LEU A 1121 -10.42 -52.11 0.78
CA LEU A 1121 -10.53 -50.78 0.18
C LEU A 1121 -12.01 -50.52 -0.14
N ASP A 1122 -12.69 -49.80 0.75
CA ASP A 1122 -14.13 -49.52 0.69
C ASP A 1122 -14.49 -48.55 -0.43
N VAL A 1123 -13.64 -47.53 -0.61
CA VAL A 1123 -13.81 -46.50 -1.65
C VAL A 1123 -12.47 -46.27 -2.32
N ASP A 1124 -12.54 -46.21 -3.64
CA ASP A 1124 -11.46 -46.00 -4.59
C ASP A 1124 -11.98 -44.93 -5.56
N ASP A 1125 -11.62 -43.67 -5.32
CA ASP A 1125 -12.14 -42.52 -6.07
C ASP A 1125 -11.16 -42.12 -7.15
N THR A 1126 -11.47 -42.53 -8.37
CA THR A 1126 -10.65 -42.29 -9.57
C THR A 1126 -11.05 -41.06 -10.37
N SER A 1127 -12.03 -40.27 -9.88
CA SER A 1127 -12.73 -39.26 -10.70
C SER A 1127 -12.97 -37.92 -10.01
N SER A 1128 -12.55 -37.79 -8.76
CA SER A 1128 -12.79 -36.64 -7.87
C SER A 1128 -11.66 -36.58 -6.83
N TYR A 1129 -11.79 -35.81 -5.76
CA TYR A 1129 -10.73 -35.49 -4.81
C TYR A 1129 -10.85 -36.28 -3.48
N GLY A 1130 -11.33 -37.52 -3.60
CA GLY A 1130 -11.57 -38.44 -2.50
C GLY A 1130 -13.01 -38.42 -1.95
N PRO A 1131 -13.30 -39.24 -0.91
CA PRO A 1131 -12.31 -40.00 -0.15
C PRO A 1131 -11.87 -41.29 -0.84
N GLU A 1132 -10.68 -41.76 -0.48
CA GLU A 1132 -10.39 -43.19 -0.48
C GLU A 1132 -10.36 -43.73 0.94
N THR A 1133 -10.87 -44.94 1.12
CA THR A 1133 -11.09 -45.46 2.47
C THR A 1133 -10.71 -46.93 2.57
N VAL A 1134 -9.85 -47.24 3.54
CA VAL A 1134 -9.52 -48.62 3.92
C VAL A 1134 -10.10 -48.94 5.30
N THR A 1135 -10.89 -50.01 5.41
CA THR A 1135 -11.33 -50.57 6.69
C THR A 1135 -10.54 -51.82 7.03
N ILE A 1136 -9.93 -51.86 8.22
CA ILE A 1136 -9.29 -53.04 8.79
C ILE A 1136 -10.26 -53.69 9.78
N THR A 1137 -10.78 -54.86 9.41
CA THR A 1137 -11.78 -55.60 10.17
C THR A 1137 -11.15 -56.46 11.26
N ASN A 1138 -9.99 -57.07 10.99
CA ASN A 1138 -9.30 -57.98 11.92
C ASN A 1138 -7.84 -57.57 12.08
N PHE A 1139 -7.63 -56.52 12.89
CA PHE A 1139 -6.34 -55.87 13.09
C PHE A 1139 -5.25 -56.82 13.62
N ASP A 1140 -5.61 -57.73 14.53
CA ASP A 1140 -4.64 -58.60 15.22
C ASP A 1140 -4.10 -59.73 14.34
N SER A 1141 -4.78 -60.04 13.24
CA SER A 1141 -4.35 -61.10 12.30
C SER A 1141 -3.38 -60.62 11.21
N LEU A 1142 -3.13 -59.30 11.16
CA LEU A 1142 -2.15 -58.70 10.26
C LEU A 1142 -0.85 -58.41 11.04
N TYR A 1143 0.31 -58.51 10.41
CA TYR A 1143 1.62 -58.16 11.01
C TYR A 1143 2.33 -57.12 10.14
N ASN A 1144 3.23 -56.33 10.73
CA ASN A 1144 4.03 -55.30 10.02
C ASN A 1144 3.21 -54.35 9.14
N LYS A 1145 2.07 -53.86 9.65
CA LYS A 1145 1.14 -53.06 8.85
C LYS A 1145 1.73 -51.68 8.54
N LYS A 1146 1.71 -51.28 7.26
CA LYS A 1146 2.12 -49.96 6.79
C LYS A 1146 1.09 -49.37 5.84
N TYR A 1147 0.98 -48.05 5.86
CA TYR A 1147 0.07 -47.33 4.97
C TYR A 1147 0.82 -46.26 4.18
N ALA A 1148 0.61 -46.26 2.87
CA ALA A 1148 1.14 -45.29 1.94
C ALA A 1148 0.06 -44.70 1.03
N VAL A 1149 0.34 -43.53 0.48
CA VAL A 1149 -0.44 -42.91 -0.60
C VAL A 1149 0.41 -42.89 -1.86
N HIS A 1150 -0.16 -43.28 -2.99
CA HIS A 1150 0.52 -43.30 -4.28
C HIS A 1150 -0.15 -42.33 -5.25
N ASP A 1151 0.64 -41.46 -5.88
CA ASP A 1151 0.20 -40.59 -6.95
C ASP A 1151 0.12 -41.37 -8.25
N TYR A 1152 -1.02 -42.03 -8.46
CA TYR A 1152 -1.28 -42.81 -9.66
C TYR A 1152 -1.26 -41.94 -10.91
N THR A 1153 -1.76 -40.70 -10.81
CA THR A 1153 -1.83 -39.76 -11.94
C THR A 1153 -0.44 -39.48 -12.52
N ASN A 1154 0.55 -39.21 -11.66
CA ASN A 1154 1.90 -38.82 -12.07
C ASN A 1154 2.96 -39.90 -11.85
N ARG A 1155 2.55 -41.16 -11.63
CA ARG A 1155 3.43 -42.30 -11.29
C ARG A 1155 4.65 -42.49 -12.20
N ASP A 1156 4.54 -42.12 -13.46
CA ASP A 1156 5.63 -42.30 -14.44
C ASP A 1156 6.71 -41.18 -14.36
N SER A 1157 6.58 -40.22 -13.44
CA SER A 1157 7.49 -39.07 -13.29
C SER A 1157 8.26 -39.10 -11.96
N SER A 1158 9.53 -39.50 -12.00
CA SER A 1158 10.41 -39.54 -10.81
C SER A 1158 10.79 -38.18 -10.24
N SER A 1159 10.50 -37.11 -10.97
CA SER A 1159 10.67 -35.72 -10.54
C SER A 1159 9.35 -35.03 -10.23
N SER A 1160 8.23 -35.76 -10.18
CA SER A 1160 6.92 -35.17 -9.85
C SER A 1160 6.95 -34.55 -8.45
N SER A 1161 6.38 -33.37 -8.31
CA SER A 1161 6.10 -32.72 -7.02
C SER A 1161 4.61 -32.64 -6.72
N GLU A 1162 3.76 -33.19 -7.58
CA GLU A 1162 2.31 -32.96 -7.54
C GLU A 1162 1.67 -33.56 -6.29
N LEU A 1163 2.12 -34.73 -5.85
CA LEU A 1163 1.71 -35.31 -4.57
C LEU A 1163 1.95 -34.34 -3.40
N SER A 1164 3.09 -33.63 -3.36
CA SER A 1164 3.40 -32.66 -2.30
C SER A 1164 2.54 -31.39 -2.32
N LYS A 1165 1.89 -31.11 -3.46
CA LYS A 1165 0.98 -29.97 -3.67
C LYS A 1165 -0.49 -30.37 -3.55
N SER A 1166 -0.77 -31.64 -3.27
CA SER A 1166 -2.11 -32.20 -3.33
C SER A 1166 -3.02 -31.83 -2.18
N ASP A 1167 -2.53 -31.17 -1.14
CA ASP A 1167 -3.24 -30.99 0.14
C ASP A 1167 -3.73 -32.31 0.77
N ALA A 1168 -3.15 -33.46 0.39
CA ALA A 1168 -3.59 -34.77 0.85
C ALA A 1168 -3.48 -34.91 2.38
N THR A 1169 -4.54 -35.47 2.97
CA THR A 1169 -4.61 -35.81 4.38
C THR A 1169 -5.05 -37.24 4.59
N VAL A 1170 -4.46 -37.90 5.59
CA VAL A 1170 -4.78 -39.29 5.97
C VAL A 1170 -5.24 -39.31 7.41
N ALA A 1171 -6.52 -39.61 7.63
CA ALA A 1171 -7.15 -39.70 8.94
C ALA A 1171 -7.32 -41.16 9.39
N VAL A 1172 -6.82 -41.50 10.57
CA VAL A 1172 -6.87 -42.87 11.13
C VAL A 1172 -7.83 -42.93 12.32
N TYR A 1173 -8.84 -43.78 12.22
CA TYR A 1173 -9.88 -43.99 13.23
C TYR A 1173 -9.77 -45.39 13.85
N LYS A 1174 -10.16 -45.52 15.12
CA LYS A 1174 -10.36 -46.80 15.82
C LYS A 1174 -11.65 -46.76 16.61
N GLY A 1175 -12.58 -47.68 16.32
CA GLY A 1175 -13.95 -47.60 16.84
C GLY A 1175 -14.58 -46.23 16.50
N GLU A 1176 -14.98 -45.47 17.52
CA GLU A 1176 -15.57 -44.14 17.37
C GLU A 1176 -14.56 -42.97 17.47
N GLN A 1177 -13.26 -43.26 17.62
CA GLN A 1177 -12.24 -42.24 17.91
C GLN A 1177 -11.33 -41.97 16.71
N LEU A 1178 -11.12 -40.69 16.38
CA LEU A 1178 -10.03 -40.24 15.52
C LEU A 1178 -8.71 -40.31 16.31
N LEU A 1179 -7.78 -41.16 15.88
CA LEU A 1179 -6.49 -41.33 16.54
C LEU A 1179 -5.44 -40.32 16.06
N ARG A 1180 -5.35 -40.07 14.75
CA ARG A 1180 -4.35 -39.19 14.15
C ARG A 1180 -4.76 -38.73 12.75
N THR A 1181 -4.27 -37.57 12.36
CA THR A 1181 -4.33 -37.08 10.98
C THR A 1181 -2.92 -36.73 10.54
N PHE A 1182 -2.54 -37.20 9.35
CA PHE A 1182 -1.28 -36.90 8.70
C PHE A 1182 -1.52 -35.95 7.52
N HIS A 1183 -0.54 -35.09 7.25
CA HIS A 1183 -0.55 -34.16 6.14
C HIS A 1183 0.62 -34.48 5.22
N VAL A 1184 0.39 -34.44 3.91
CA VAL A 1184 1.43 -34.71 2.94
C VAL A 1184 2.61 -33.76 3.14
N PRO A 1185 3.87 -34.26 3.14
CA PRO A 1185 5.07 -33.42 3.14
C PRO A 1185 5.08 -32.43 1.98
N THR A 1186 5.27 -31.14 2.26
CA THR A 1186 5.33 -30.08 1.25
C THR A 1186 6.75 -29.91 0.71
N ASN A 1187 6.88 -29.38 -0.52
CA ASN A 1187 8.18 -29.09 -1.17
C ASN A 1187 9.10 -30.31 -1.33
N THR A 1188 8.53 -31.51 -1.47
CA THR A 1188 9.30 -32.74 -1.69
C THR A 1188 8.90 -33.39 -3.01
N GLY A 1189 9.88 -33.92 -3.75
CA GLY A 1189 9.63 -34.67 -4.98
C GLY A 1189 9.37 -36.14 -4.67
N GLY A 1190 8.41 -36.74 -5.38
CA GLY A 1190 8.05 -38.14 -5.26
C GLY A 1190 6.61 -38.42 -5.65
N THR A 1191 6.33 -39.70 -5.87
CA THR A 1191 5.00 -40.22 -6.23
C THR A 1191 4.47 -41.19 -5.17
N GLU A 1192 5.25 -41.50 -4.13
CA GLU A 1192 4.83 -42.33 -3.00
C GLU A 1192 5.07 -41.58 -1.70
N TRP A 1193 4.04 -41.51 -0.88
CA TRP A 1193 4.08 -40.98 0.48
C TRP A 1193 3.96 -42.15 1.47
N ASP A 1194 5.07 -42.53 2.10
CA ASP A 1194 5.06 -43.46 3.23
C ASP A 1194 4.57 -42.71 4.48
N VAL A 1195 3.32 -42.96 4.86
CA VAL A 1195 2.63 -42.15 5.86
C VAL A 1195 2.98 -42.62 7.27
N PHE A 1196 2.68 -43.89 7.57
CA PHE A 1196 2.86 -44.46 8.89
C PHE A 1196 2.90 -46.00 8.89
N ALA A 1197 3.42 -46.54 9.98
CA ALA A 1197 3.35 -47.96 10.32
C ALA A 1197 2.67 -48.17 11.67
N PHE A 1198 2.19 -49.39 11.91
CA PHE A 1198 1.80 -49.83 13.26
C PHE A 1198 2.94 -50.61 13.92
N ASP A 1199 3.29 -50.25 15.16
CA ASP A 1199 4.23 -51.05 15.97
C ASP A 1199 3.58 -52.36 16.47
N ALA A 1200 4.38 -53.19 17.15
CA ALA A 1200 3.94 -54.47 17.70
C ALA A 1200 2.81 -54.35 18.76
N ASN A 1201 2.64 -53.16 19.35
CA ASN A 1201 1.60 -52.86 20.33
C ASN A 1201 0.36 -52.21 19.69
N GLY A 1202 0.36 -52.02 18.37
CA GLY A 1202 -0.71 -51.36 17.63
C GLY A 1202 -0.70 -49.83 17.74
N ASN A 1203 0.41 -49.22 18.18
CA ASN A 1203 0.56 -47.77 18.14
C ASN A 1203 0.98 -47.30 16.75
N ILE A 1204 0.55 -46.10 16.38
CA ILE A 1204 0.92 -45.47 15.11
C ILE A 1204 2.32 -44.87 15.22
N VAL A 1205 3.24 -45.34 14.40
CA VAL A 1205 4.60 -44.80 14.20
C VAL A 1205 4.59 -43.95 12.94
N SER A 1206 4.84 -42.65 13.09
CA SER A 1206 4.90 -41.71 11.98
C SER A 1206 6.16 -41.97 11.14
N ILE A 1207 6.00 -42.06 9.81
CA ILE A 1207 7.12 -42.12 8.87
C ILE A 1207 7.17 -40.79 8.11
N ASN A 1208 6.07 -40.45 7.44
CA ASN A 1208 5.84 -39.17 6.77
C ASN A 1208 6.96 -38.76 5.79
N SER A 1209 7.43 -39.71 4.97
CA SER A 1209 8.51 -39.49 4.01
C SER A 1209 8.04 -39.66 2.56
N MET A 1210 8.67 -38.90 1.65
CA MET A 1210 8.36 -38.96 0.22
C MET A 1210 9.40 -39.78 -0.54
N THR A 1211 8.94 -40.69 -1.37
CA THR A 1211 9.76 -41.57 -2.23
C THR A 1211 9.18 -41.62 -3.64
N TYR A 1212 9.86 -42.32 -4.54
CA TYR A 1212 9.38 -42.55 -5.90
C TYR A 1212 8.96 -44.01 -6.08
N CYS A 1213 7.77 -44.19 -6.62
CA CYS A 1213 7.30 -45.47 -7.10
C CYS A 1213 6.46 -45.27 -8.37
N SER A 1214 6.75 -46.01 -9.43
CA SER A 1214 5.96 -45.96 -10.67
C SER A 1214 4.89 -47.05 -10.73
N SER A 1215 5.07 -48.13 -9.97
CA SER A 1215 4.20 -49.30 -10.01
C SER A 1215 3.38 -49.41 -8.73
N PRO A 1216 2.05 -49.28 -8.79
CA PRO A 1216 1.18 -49.40 -7.61
C PRO A 1216 1.33 -50.73 -6.87
N SER A 1217 1.68 -51.81 -7.60
CA SER A 1217 1.90 -53.12 -6.99
C SER A 1217 3.19 -53.20 -6.19
N GLU A 1218 4.13 -52.26 -6.34
CA GLU A 1218 5.45 -52.25 -5.69
C GLU A 1218 5.55 -51.21 -4.56
N VAL A 1219 4.49 -50.43 -4.32
CA VAL A 1219 4.41 -49.42 -3.25
C VAL A 1219 4.82 -50.02 -1.91
N LEU A 1220 5.71 -49.35 -1.17
CA LEU A 1220 6.35 -49.86 0.05
C LEU A 1220 7.20 -51.14 -0.13
N GLY A 1221 7.67 -51.42 -1.36
CA GLY A 1221 8.54 -52.55 -1.68
C GLY A 1221 7.80 -53.89 -1.85
N SER A 1222 6.51 -53.89 -2.19
CA SER A 1222 5.69 -55.08 -2.34
C SER A 1222 5.94 -55.87 -3.63
N SER A 1223 7.09 -56.54 -3.79
CA SER A 1223 7.27 -57.40 -4.97
C SER A 1223 6.47 -58.71 -4.86
N THR A 1224 5.51 -58.91 -5.76
CA THR A 1224 4.83 -60.19 -5.96
C THR A 1224 5.58 -61.05 -6.99
N SER A 1225 6.71 -61.66 -6.60
CA SER A 1225 7.18 -62.87 -7.29
C SER A 1225 8.06 -63.76 -6.42
N SER A 1226 7.78 -65.05 -6.50
CA SER A 1226 8.46 -66.16 -5.81
C SER A 1226 9.90 -66.37 -6.30
N ALA A 1227 10.89 -66.28 -5.41
CA ALA A 1227 12.09 -67.14 -5.36
C ALA A 1227 13.02 -66.79 -4.19
N GLU A 1228 13.40 -67.84 -3.45
CA GLU A 1228 14.60 -68.01 -2.59
C GLU A 1228 14.86 -67.03 -1.43
N ALA A 1229 14.54 -67.51 -0.22
CA ALA A 1229 15.06 -67.00 1.03
C ALA A 1229 16.59 -67.07 1.05
N THR A 1230 17.25 -65.91 1.03
CA THR A 1230 18.60 -65.76 1.57
C THR A 1230 18.55 -64.83 2.76
N THR A 1231 18.88 -65.39 3.92
CA THR A 1231 19.02 -64.71 5.20
C THR A 1231 20.08 -63.61 5.13
N MET A 1232 19.70 -62.37 5.44
CA MET A 1232 20.63 -61.37 5.96
C MET A 1232 20.06 -60.79 7.25
N GLU A 1233 20.64 -61.22 8.36
CA GLU A 1233 20.62 -60.47 9.62
C GLU A 1233 21.32 -59.13 9.41
N VAL A 1234 20.73 -58.04 9.88
CA VAL A 1234 21.44 -56.77 10.11
C VAL A 1234 21.15 -56.32 11.55
N PRO A 1235 22.16 -55.88 12.31
CA PRO A 1235 22.16 -55.93 13.78
C PRO A 1235 21.52 -54.70 14.41
N LEU A 1236 20.77 -54.93 15.49
CA LEU A 1236 20.50 -53.92 16.52
C LEU A 1236 21.79 -53.63 17.28
N LYS A 1237 22.34 -52.41 17.19
CA LYS A 1237 23.18 -51.84 18.26
C LYS A 1237 23.15 -50.31 18.31
N ASP A 1238 22.72 -49.86 19.49
CA ASP A 1238 23.23 -48.74 20.28
C ASP A 1238 22.95 -47.30 19.82
N TYR A 1239 21.78 -46.78 20.23
CA TYR A 1239 21.56 -45.35 20.49
C TYR A 1239 21.15 -45.17 21.97
N GLU A 1240 22.12 -45.27 22.87
CA GLU A 1240 22.08 -44.63 24.19
C GLU A 1240 23.47 -44.07 24.50
N LYS A 1241 23.64 -42.76 24.36
CA LYS A 1241 24.28 -41.86 25.35
C LYS A 1241 24.34 -40.40 24.85
N ASN A 1242 23.60 -39.58 25.58
CA ASN A 1242 23.63 -38.12 25.72
C ASN A 1242 25.05 -37.49 25.82
N PRO A 1243 25.20 -36.16 25.69
CA PRO A 1243 24.14 -35.12 25.64
C PRO A 1243 24.11 -34.22 24.40
#